data_AF-A0A939Q6E6-F1
#
_entry.id   AF-A0A939Q6E6-F1
#
_cell.length_a   1.000
_cell.length_b   1.000
_cell.length_c   1.000
_cell.angle_alpha   90.00
_cell.angle_beta   90.00
_cell.angle_gamma   90.00
#
_symmetry.space_group_name_H-M   'P 1'
#
loop_
_entity.id
_entity.type
_entity.pdbx_description
1 polymer ?
#
loop_
_entity_poly.entity_id
_entity_poly.type
_entity_poly.pdbx_seq_one_letter_code
_entity_poly.pdbx_strand_id
1 'polypeptide(L)'
;MRKLTLPIWLAVVAILGAAVPAAAAIGVPAAGFVVPYQSYTYDYWGQPAPAPQAYLPVSIIRGRDLGVGDLRNPNDLHVSASGHIYIADTGNNRVIVLDPEWRLVRIISEFENAGGTDRLNGPRGLYVTEDESLYIADTGNGRILHFDAEGRLVRVIGRPESDIPGIIPANFNYRPLKVGVDRHGRIYVVAQDLYEGLITFSQDGRFRGFMGAPRVTPNFLDYLWSRIATREQRAQLQAFLPTEYSNFDLDPEGFIYATVVERDESTASTRYDRVKLLNPKGEDLLRRIGFHPPIGDVQFPDRWSTASQRGSSLLADVVVHDLGVYSVLDSNRGRVFTYDSNGNLLYVFGYRGTDHGQTAQPVALAAKGLDMMILDAQQAAIVLFEPTEYTLLIWAAMHAYHRGQYEETEALWRKVLELNANYDLAYTGIGRSLLRRGEYAEAMHYFRLGNNRRDYSEAFSLYRRGVIYENFGVAAMIGIVVIGGGVALRPWFRRRFASARAEIAAFIEAPDHSGPKKLLADTLAGLRLARYAIFHPYEGFHRLKLMGTSALPSAFIILFAVVGTYVAARQYTGFIFNTADLTRVNLYLEVASVLVPFTLWCVVNWALTTLMDGKGKFWEIVAGTAFALLPMFLIQAPLIVVSNYITAEEGSFYYFFQAIGTLWTGVLILLGAVMTIHDYDFTKAFWTCVLTVAGIGFVLFLAFLGINLSEQVVMFVNEIITELLYRT
;
A
#
# COMPACT_ATOMS: atom_id res chain seq x y z
N MET A 1 39.08 -23.10 -73.94
CA MET A 1 39.89 -24.29 -73.61
C MET A 1 40.04 -24.35 -72.09
N ARG A 2 39.89 -25.56 -71.49
CA ARG A 2 40.46 -26.08 -70.21
C ARG A 2 40.87 -25.06 -69.11
N LYS A 3 40.68 -25.26 -67.80
CA LYS A 3 40.20 -26.31 -66.89
C LYS A 3 40.42 -25.69 -65.48
N LEU A 4 39.59 -26.07 -64.49
CA LEU A 4 39.91 -26.26 -63.05
C LEU A 4 40.47 -25.03 -62.24
N THR A 5 40.12 -24.75 -60.99
CA THR A 5 39.61 -25.54 -59.85
C THR A 5 38.86 -24.63 -58.84
N LEU A 6 37.79 -25.18 -58.25
CA LEU A 6 37.13 -24.83 -56.98
C LEU A 6 38.15 -24.72 -55.79
N PRO A 7 37.83 -24.18 -54.58
CA PRO A 7 36.75 -24.75 -53.75
C PRO A 7 36.08 -23.87 -52.65
N ILE A 8 35.08 -24.49 -52.02
CA ILE A 8 34.48 -24.25 -50.69
C ILE A 8 33.44 -23.12 -50.61
N TRP A 9 32.15 -23.48 -50.70
CA TRP A 9 31.04 -23.09 -49.79
C TRP A 9 29.71 -23.70 -50.29
N LEU A 10 29.71 -25.00 -50.58
CA LEU A 10 28.55 -25.77 -51.10
C LEU A 10 28.19 -26.92 -50.14
N ALA A 11 27.95 -26.59 -48.86
CA ALA A 11 27.62 -27.59 -47.84
C ALA A 11 26.59 -27.14 -46.77
N VAL A 12 25.77 -26.09 -47.01
CA VAL A 12 24.70 -25.71 -46.05
C VAL A 12 23.33 -25.41 -46.68
N VAL A 13 23.17 -25.48 -48.01
CA VAL A 13 21.88 -25.16 -48.69
C VAL A 13 20.99 -26.40 -48.92
N ALA A 14 21.04 -27.41 -48.05
CA ALA A 14 20.22 -28.62 -48.21
C ALA A 14 19.59 -29.17 -46.93
N ILE A 15 19.30 -28.31 -45.93
CA ILE A 15 18.37 -28.58 -44.83
C ILE A 15 17.60 -27.29 -44.49
N LEU A 16 16.86 -26.74 -45.45
CA LEU A 16 15.86 -25.68 -45.22
C LEU A 16 14.72 -25.91 -46.23
N GLY A 17 13.89 -26.91 -45.94
CA GLY A 17 12.77 -27.26 -46.81
C GLY A 17 12.12 -28.58 -46.43
N ALA A 18 11.37 -28.59 -45.33
CA ALA A 18 10.18 -29.43 -45.10
C ALA A 18 9.79 -29.37 -43.61
N ALA A 19 8.89 -28.45 -43.26
CA ALA A 19 7.82 -28.63 -42.28
C ALA A 19 7.16 -27.27 -42.06
N VAL A 20 6.28 -26.90 -42.99
CA VAL A 20 5.20 -25.96 -42.70
C VAL A 20 4.08 -26.82 -42.13
N PRO A 21 3.72 -26.73 -40.84
CA PRO A 21 2.34 -26.94 -40.46
C PRO A 21 1.59 -25.66 -40.81
N ALA A 22 0.61 -25.81 -41.70
CA ALA A 22 -0.36 -24.78 -42.01
C ALA A 22 -1.15 -24.44 -40.73
N ALA A 23 -0.72 -23.41 -40.01
CA ALA A 23 -1.59 -22.64 -39.12
C ALA A 23 -2.29 -21.61 -40.01
N ALA A 24 -3.57 -21.83 -40.27
CA ALA A 24 -4.41 -20.88 -40.98
C ALA A 24 -4.39 -19.54 -40.23
N ALA A 25 -4.25 -18.48 -41.01
CA ALA A 25 -4.12 -17.10 -40.56
C ALA A 25 -5.31 -16.63 -39.72
N ILE A 26 -5.04 -16.27 -38.47
CA ILE A 26 -5.73 -15.21 -37.74
C ILE A 26 -4.63 -14.35 -37.09
N GLY A 27 -4.57 -13.08 -37.46
CA GLY A 27 -3.58 -12.11 -36.96
C GLY A 27 -2.53 -11.73 -38.00
N VAL A 28 -2.63 -10.51 -38.52
CA VAL A 28 -1.52 -9.87 -39.25
C VAL A 28 -0.48 -9.47 -38.20
N PRO A 29 0.77 -9.97 -38.24
CA PRO A 29 1.81 -9.46 -37.36
C PRO A 29 2.15 -8.04 -37.82
N ALA A 30 1.83 -7.06 -36.99
CA ALA A 30 2.07 -5.66 -37.31
C ALA A 30 3.56 -5.33 -37.14
N ALA A 31 4.33 -5.43 -38.23
CA ALA A 31 5.62 -4.76 -38.33
C ALA A 31 5.39 -3.25 -38.15
N GLY A 32 5.86 -2.69 -37.02
CA GLY A 32 5.68 -1.28 -36.66
C GLY A 32 4.64 -1.00 -35.56
N PHE A 33 4.12 -2.01 -34.87
CA PHE A 33 3.21 -1.80 -33.73
C PHE A 33 3.93 -1.15 -32.54
N VAL A 34 3.47 0.03 -32.14
CA VAL A 34 3.91 0.71 -30.91
C VAL A 34 2.97 0.29 -29.78
N VAL A 35 3.53 -0.25 -28.70
CA VAL A 35 2.76 -0.65 -27.52
C VAL A 35 2.05 0.58 -26.95
N PRO A 36 0.71 0.55 -26.80
CA PRO A 36 -0.08 1.75 -26.54
C PRO A 36 -0.10 2.16 -25.05
N TYR A 37 0.78 1.58 -24.24
CA TYR A 37 0.81 1.77 -22.79
C TYR A 37 2.24 1.74 -22.26
N GLN A 38 2.40 2.24 -21.04
CA GLN A 38 3.65 2.16 -20.29
C GLN A 38 3.45 1.27 -19.08
N SER A 39 4.35 0.31 -18.90
CA SER A 39 4.46 -0.46 -17.67
C SER A 39 5.21 0.34 -16.59
N TYR A 40 4.83 0.12 -15.35
CA TYR A 40 5.46 0.73 -14.18
C TYR A 40 5.29 -0.18 -12.96
N THR A 41 6.11 0.07 -11.95
CA THR A 41 5.95 -0.43 -10.59
C THR A 41 5.83 0.76 -9.64
N TYR A 42 5.62 0.51 -8.35
CA TYR A 42 5.67 1.56 -7.34
C TYR A 42 6.91 1.40 -6.48
N ASP A 43 7.60 2.51 -6.25
CA ASP A 43 8.65 2.55 -5.25
C ASP A 43 8.07 2.47 -3.83
N TYR A 44 8.95 2.40 -2.84
CA TYR A 44 8.57 2.39 -1.42
C TYR A 44 7.64 3.54 -1.00
N TRP A 45 7.76 4.72 -1.63
CA TRP A 45 6.95 5.91 -1.32
C TRP A 45 5.68 6.03 -2.17
N GLY A 46 5.38 5.01 -2.98
CA GLY A 46 4.17 4.93 -3.79
C GLY A 46 4.25 5.73 -5.08
N GLN A 47 5.44 6.17 -5.50
CA GLN A 47 5.63 6.88 -6.76
C GLN A 47 5.76 5.87 -7.90
N PRO A 48 5.09 6.09 -9.04
CA PRO A 48 5.22 5.22 -10.19
C PRO A 48 6.65 5.32 -10.75
N ALA A 49 7.33 4.19 -10.82
CA ALA A 49 8.64 4.04 -11.43
C ALA A 49 8.49 3.32 -12.78
N PRO A 50 8.97 3.90 -13.90
CA PRO A 50 8.89 3.28 -15.21
C PRO A 50 9.53 1.88 -15.21
N ALA A 51 8.88 0.93 -15.85
CA ALA A 51 9.32 -0.45 -15.99
C ALA A 51 9.23 -0.90 -17.47
N PRO A 52 10.04 -1.89 -17.89
CA PRO A 52 9.86 -2.54 -19.18
C PRO A 52 8.45 -3.10 -19.34
N GLN A 53 8.00 -3.25 -20.59
CA GLN A 53 6.71 -3.86 -20.88
C GLN A 53 6.65 -5.28 -20.31
N ALA A 54 5.70 -5.55 -19.44
CA ALA A 54 5.54 -6.89 -18.86
C ALA A 54 4.89 -7.86 -19.86
N TYR A 55 3.95 -7.34 -20.64
CA TYR A 55 3.20 -8.10 -21.63
C TYR A 55 3.13 -7.31 -22.93
N LEU A 56 2.93 -8.01 -24.04
CA LEU A 56 2.70 -7.42 -25.36
C LEU A 56 1.38 -7.93 -25.93
N PRO A 57 0.52 -7.06 -26.48
CA PRO A 57 -0.68 -7.51 -27.16
C PRO A 57 -0.30 -8.15 -28.50
N VAL A 58 -0.77 -9.37 -28.72
CA VAL A 58 -0.40 -10.18 -29.90
C VAL A 58 -1.53 -10.24 -30.90
N SER A 59 -2.76 -10.44 -30.44
CA SER A 59 -3.92 -10.56 -31.31
C SER A 59 -5.20 -10.07 -30.66
N ILE A 60 -6.14 -9.60 -31.48
CA ILE A 60 -7.52 -9.33 -31.10
C ILE A 60 -8.41 -10.34 -31.81
N ILE A 61 -9.10 -11.15 -31.04
CA ILE A 61 -9.91 -12.27 -31.51
C ILE A 61 -11.39 -11.91 -31.35
N ARG A 62 -12.09 -11.79 -32.47
CA ARG A 62 -13.53 -11.49 -32.52
C ARG A 62 -14.31 -12.77 -32.81
N GLY A 63 -15.59 -12.78 -32.47
CA GLY A 63 -16.45 -13.94 -32.74
C GLY A 63 -16.52 -14.33 -34.23
N ARG A 64 -16.39 -13.37 -35.15
CA ARG A 64 -16.27 -13.64 -36.59
C ARG A 64 -15.01 -14.44 -36.96
N ASP A 65 -13.90 -14.21 -36.27
CA ASP A 65 -12.64 -14.91 -36.49
C ASP A 65 -12.74 -16.37 -36.03
N LEU A 66 -13.61 -16.63 -35.06
CA LEU A 66 -13.93 -17.95 -34.51
C LEU A 66 -15.04 -18.70 -35.28
N GLY A 67 -15.60 -18.09 -36.34
CA GLY A 67 -16.71 -18.67 -37.10
C GLY A 67 -18.06 -18.72 -36.37
N VAL A 68 -18.23 -17.95 -35.28
CA VAL A 68 -19.46 -17.95 -34.45
C VAL A 68 -20.34 -16.71 -34.66
N GLY A 69 -19.96 -15.81 -35.56
CA GLY A 69 -20.59 -14.49 -35.71
C GLY A 69 -20.17 -13.50 -34.61
N ASP A 70 -20.68 -12.27 -34.65
CA ASP A 70 -20.27 -11.25 -33.69
C ASP A 70 -20.73 -11.58 -32.26
N LEU A 71 -19.82 -11.39 -31.28
CA LEU A 71 -20.16 -11.47 -29.87
C LEU A 71 -21.06 -10.29 -29.49
N ARG A 72 -21.93 -10.47 -28.51
CA ARG A 72 -22.85 -9.43 -28.04
C ARG A 72 -22.83 -9.33 -26.52
N ASN A 73 -22.25 -8.24 -26.02
CA ASN A 73 -22.10 -7.98 -24.58
C ASN A 73 -21.60 -9.21 -23.80
N PRO A 74 -20.49 -9.84 -24.22
CA PRO A 74 -19.97 -11.01 -23.51
C PRO A 74 -19.54 -10.61 -22.10
N ASN A 75 -19.76 -11.47 -21.09
CA ASN A 75 -19.53 -11.12 -19.67
C ASN A 75 -18.42 -11.93 -18.98
N ASP A 76 -18.09 -13.14 -19.45
CA ASP A 76 -17.10 -13.99 -18.79
C ASP A 76 -16.30 -14.83 -19.77
N LEU A 77 -15.07 -15.15 -19.37
CA LEU A 77 -14.09 -15.92 -20.11
C LEU A 77 -13.40 -16.86 -19.12
N HIS A 78 -13.35 -18.15 -19.42
CA HIS A 78 -12.69 -19.13 -18.56
C HIS A 78 -11.87 -20.12 -19.39
N VAL A 79 -10.72 -20.52 -18.87
CA VAL A 79 -9.81 -21.49 -19.50
C VAL A 79 -9.75 -22.72 -18.59
N SER A 80 -10.06 -23.90 -19.12
CA SER A 80 -10.01 -25.15 -18.35
C SER A 80 -8.58 -25.68 -18.20
N ALA A 81 -8.37 -26.66 -17.32
CA ALA A 81 -7.07 -27.27 -17.09
C ALA A 81 -6.49 -27.95 -18.35
N SER A 82 -7.34 -28.44 -19.26
CA SER A 82 -6.92 -28.94 -20.58
C SER A 82 -6.63 -27.84 -21.61
N GLY A 83 -6.86 -26.58 -21.27
CA GLY A 83 -6.64 -25.42 -22.12
C GLY A 83 -7.82 -25.06 -23.04
N HIS A 84 -8.99 -25.68 -22.88
CA HIS A 84 -10.19 -25.29 -23.61
C HIS A 84 -10.68 -23.92 -23.12
N ILE A 85 -11.21 -23.11 -24.05
CA ILE A 85 -11.61 -21.73 -23.78
C ILE A 85 -13.14 -21.64 -23.84
N TYR A 86 -13.74 -21.09 -22.80
CA TYR A 86 -15.19 -20.95 -22.64
C TYR A 86 -15.56 -19.47 -22.57
N ILE A 87 -16.50 -19.04 -23.41
CA ILE A 87 -16.93 -17.63 -23.51
C ILE A 87 -18.42 -17.53 -23.24
N ALA A 88 -18.82 -16.70 -22.28
CA ALA A 88 -20.22 -16.36 -22.03
C ALA A 88 -20.64 -15.21 -22.95
N ASP A 89 -21.23 -15.54 -24.10
CA ASP A 89 -21.75 -14.59 -25.07
C ASP A 89 -23.18 -14.17 -24.68
N THR A 90 -23.26 -13.43 -23.58
CA THR A 90 -24.48 -13.15 -22.80
C THR A 90 -25.62 -12.61 -23.66
N GLY A 91 -25.36 -11.62 -24.52
CA GLY A 91 -26.38 -10.98 -25.34
C GLY A 91 -26.90 -11.85 -26.48
N ASN A 92 -26.19 -12.93 -26.82
CA ASN A 92 -26.63 -13.95 -27.76
C ASN A 92 -27.17 -15.21 -27.08
N ASN A 93 -27.31 -15.20 -25.74
CA ASN A 93 -27.85 -16.32 -24.94
C ASN A 93 -27.15 -17.65 -25.22
N ARG A 94 -25.81 -17.64 -25.30
CA ARG A 94 -25.03 -18.85 -25.59
C ARG A 94 -23.69 -18.87 -24.86
N VAL A 95 -23.14 -20.07 -24.71
CA VAL A 95 -21.74 -20.29 -24.31
C VAL A 95 -21.00 -20.90 -25.50
N ILE A 96 -19.85 -20.34 -25.83
CA ILE A 96 -18.97 -20.83 -26.90
C ILE A 96 -17.83 -21.59 -26.25
N VAL A 97 -17.53 -22.78 -26.75
CA VAL A 97 -16.43 -23.63 -26.29
C VAL A 97 -15.45 -23.85 -27.43
N LEU A 98 -14.19 -23.54 -27.19
CA LEU A 98 -13.08 -23.64 -28.13
C LEU A 98 -12.02 -24.58 -27.60
N ASP A 99 -11.27 -25.21 -28.51
CA ASP A 99 -10.07 -25.96 -28.18
C ASP A 99 -8.88 -25.02 -27.87
N PRO A 100 -7.75 -25.56 -27.37
CA PRO A 100 -6.56 -24.76 -27.07
C PRO A 100 -5.99 -24.01 -28.29
N GLU A 101 -6.35 -24.41 -29.52
CA GLU A 101 -5.93 -23.83 -30.80
C GLU A 101 -6.98 -22.85 -31.37
N TRP A 102 -7.93 -22.38 -30.55
CA TRP A 102 -9.00 -21.44 -30.90
C TRP A 102 -10.02 -21.97 -31.92
N ARG A 103 -10.11 -23.29 -32.12
CA ARG A 103 -11.12 -23.90 -33.00
C ARG A 103 -12.40 -24.16 -32.24
N LEU A 104 -13.53 -23.95 -32.92
CA LEU A 104 -14.84 -24.18 -32.35
C LEU A 104 -15.08 -25.66 -32.06
N VAL A 105 -15.34 -26.00 -30.79
CA VAL A 105 -15.70 -27.35 -30.34
C VAL A 105 -17.21 -27.50 -30.26
N ARG A 106 -17.88 -26.59 -29.52
CA ARG A 106 -19.34 -26.61 -29.35
C ARG A 106 -19.91 -25.23 -29.01
N ILE A 107 -21.18 -25.03 -29.31
CA ILE A 107 -21.98 -23.88 -28.85
C ILE A 107 -23.13 -24.43 -28.02
N ILE A 108 -23.27 -23.93 -26.79
CA ILE A 108 -24.37 -24.28 -25.89
C ILE A 108 -25.34 -23.10 -25.88
N SER A 109 -26.50 -23.25 -26.51
CA SER A 109 -27.61 -22.28 -26.46
C SER A 109 -28.93 -22.92 -26.03
N GLU A 110 -29.06 -24.21 -26.30
CA GLU A 110 -30.17 -25.06 -25.91
C GLU A 110 -29.63 -26.42 -25.45
N PHE A 111 -30.38 -27.07 -24.56
CA PHE A 111 -30.00 -28.34 -23.96
C PHE A 111 -31.23 -29.12 -23.51
N GLU A 112 -31.10 -30.44 -23.36
CA GLU A 112 -32.18 -31.29 -22.86
C GLU A 112 -32.29 -31.20 -21.33
N ASN A 113 -33.50 -30.97 -20.84
CA ASN A 113 -33.86 -30.97 -19.42
C ASN A 113 -35.04 -31.94 -19.18
N ALA A 114 -35.34 -32.28 -17.93
CA ALA A 114 -36.38 -33.26 -17.57
C ALA A 114 -37.80 -32.93 -18.10
N GLY A 115 -38.03 -31.71 -18.59
CA GLY A 115 -39.28 -31.24 -19.21
C GLY A 115 -39.20 -30.95 -20.73
N GLY A 116 -38.11 -31.33 -21.40
CA GLY A 116 -37.84 -31.08 -22.82
C GLY A 116 -36.68 -30.11 -23.05
N THR A 117 -36.56 -29.59 -24.28
CA THR A 117 -35.52 -28.64 -24.66
C THR A 117 -35.67 -27.32 -23.91
N ASP A 118 -34.60 -26.93 -23.22
CA ASP A 118 -34.47 -25.72 -22.41
C ASP A 118 -33.39 -24.81 -23.03
N ARG A 119 -33.38 -23.51 -22.67
CA ARG A 119 -32.52 -22.49 -23.27
C ARG A 119 -31.84 -21.62 -22.24
N LEU A 120 -30.63 -21.16 -22.59
CA LEU A 120 -29.93 -20.14 -21.81
C LEU A 120 -30.61 -18.79 -21.97
N ASN A 121 -30.51 -17.95 -20.94
CA ASN A 121 -31.00 -16.59 -20.94
C ASN A 121 -30.03 -15.68 -20.18
N GLY A 122 -29.23 -14.92 -20.93
CA GLY A 122 -28.23 -14.03 -20.37
C GLY A 122 -27.23 -14.72 -19.43
N PRO A 123 -26.49 -15.76 -19.88
CA PRO A 123 -25.44 -16.38 -19.06
C PRO A 123 -24.33 -15.35 -18.77
N ARG A 124 -23.95 -15.15 -17.50
CA ARG A 124 -22.95 -14.13 -17.12
C ARG A 124 -21.68 -14.64 -16.49
N GLY A 125 -21.67 -15.87 -15.96
CA GLY A 125 -20.53 -16.44 -15.26
C GLY A 125 -20.32 -17.90 -15.63
N LEU A 126 -19.06 -18.30 -15.72
CA LEU A 126 -18.61 -19.63 -16.12
C LEU A 126 -17.54 -20.11 -15.14
N TYR A 127 -17.54 -21.42 -14.92
CA TYR A 127 -16.46 -22.12 -14.23
C TYR A 127 -16.35 -23.54 -14.74
N VAL A 128 -15.13 -24.00 -14.99
CA VAL A 128 -14.86 -25.38 -15.41
C VAL A 128 -13.99 -26.04 -14.36
N THR A 129 -14.46 -27.15 -13.82
CA THR A 129 -13.73 -27.93 -12.82
C THR A 129 -12.63 -28.78 -13.48
N GLU A 130 -11.72 -29.34 -12.67
CA GLU A 130 -10.59 -30.15 -13.16
C GLU A 130 -11.02 -31.43 -13.91
N ASP A 131 -12.23 -31.93 -13.67
CA ASP A 131 -12.87 -33.04 -14.39
C ASP A 131 -13.59 -32.58 -15.67
N GLU A 132 -13.37 -31.33 -16.10
CA GLU A 132 -13.98 -30.69 -17.28
C GLU A 132 -15.51 -30.53 -17.20
N SER A 133 -16.08 -30.58 -15.99
CA SER A 133 -17.50 -30.26 -15.78
C SER A 133 -17.71 -28.74 -15.80
N LEU A 134 -18.71 -28.29 -16.57
CA LEU A 134 -18.99 -26.87 -16.81
C LEU A 134 -20.17 -26.39 -15.95
N TYR A 135 -19.94 -25.33 -15.19
CA TYR A 135 -20.95 -24.60 -14.44
C TYR A 135 -21.24 -23.26 -15.10
N ILE A 136 -22.53 -22.97 -15.32
CA ILE A 136 -22.99 -21.73 -15.97
C ILE A 136 -23.95 -21.00 -15.03
N ALA A 137 -23.65 -19.74 -14.74
CA ALA A 137 -24.59 -18.80 -14.12
C ALA A 137 -25.57 -18.28 -15.17
N ASP A 138 -26.73 -18.92 -15.29
CA ASP A 138 -27.83 -18.58 -16.20
C ASP A 138 -28.69 -17.46 -15.59
N THR A 139 -28.11 -16.26 -15.52
CA THR A 139 -28.58 -15.13 -14.71
C THR A 139 -30.02 -14.72 -15.02
N GLY A 140 -30.41 -14.69 -16.29
CA GLY A 140 -31.75 -14.29 -16.71
C GLY A 140 -32.83 -15.27 -16.29
N ASN A 141 -32.48 -16.53 -16.09
CA ASN A 141 -33.38 -17.58 -15.57
C ASN A 141 -33.23 -17.82 -14.05
N GLY A 142 -32.31 -17.13 -13.38
CA GLY A 142 -32.11 -17.24 -11.94
C GLY A 142 -31.69 -18.64 -11.48
N ARG A 143 -30.72 -19.25 -12.16
CA ARG A 143 -30.24 -20.62 -11.87
C ARG A 143 -28.77 -20.81 -12.20
N ILE A 144 -28.15 -21.82 -11.61
CA ILE A 144 -26.88 -22.39 -12.06
C ILE A 144 -27.16 -23.70 -12.80
N LEU A 145 -26.53 -23.89 -13.94
CA LEU A 145 -26.56 -25.14 -14.70
C LEU A 145 -25.22 -25.83 -14.56
N HIS A 146 -25.23 -27.15 -14.38
CA HIS A 146 -24.01 -27.97 -14.33
C HIS A 146 -24.09 -29.04 -15.41
N PHE A 147 -23.10 -29.02 -16.30
CA PHE A 147 -22.90 -29.94 -17.40
C PHE A 147 -21.67 -30.80 -17.14
N ASP A 148 -21.72 -32.07 -17.53
CA ASP A 148 -20.54 -32.94 -17.52
C ASP A 148 -19.57 -32.59 -18.67
N ALA A 149 -18.41 -33.24 -18.70
CA ALA A 149 -17.40 -33.08 -19.75
C ALA A 149 -17.99 -33.31 -21.16
N GLU A 150 -18.90 -34.27 -21.31
CA GLU A 150 -19.58 -34.57 -22.56
C GLU A 150 -20.60 -33.49 -22.98
N GLY A 151 -20.94 -32.55 -22.09
CA GLY A 151 -21.88 -31.46 -22.35
C GLY A 151 -23.34 -31.83 -22.10
N ARG A 152 -23.61 -32.88 -21.33
CA ARG A 152 -24.95 -33.26 -20.90
C ARG A 152 -25.28 -32.55 -19.59
N LEU A 153 -26.51 -32.06 -19.49
CA LEU A 153 -26.99 -31.44 -18.26
C LEU A 153 -27.05 -32.50 -17.15
N VAL A 154 -26.30 -32.27 -16.07
CA VAL A 154 -26.30 -33.12 -14.88
C VAL A 154 -27.33 -32.63 -13.88
N ARG A 155 -27.44 -31.30 -13.70
CA ARG A 155 -28.34 -30.70 -12.70
C ARG A 155 -28.60 -29.21 -12.95
N VAL A 156 -29.69 -28.75 -12.34
CA VAL A 156 -30.07 -27.34 -12.22
C VAL A 156 -30.12 -26.97 -10.74
N ILE A 157 -29.46 -25.88 -10.36
CA ILE A 157 -29.46 -25.34 -9.00
C ILE A 157 -30.22 -24.01 -9.03
N GLY A 158 -31.39 -23.99 -8.40
CA GLY A 158 -32.29 -22.84 -8.37
C GLY A 158 -31.92 -21.81 -7.30
N ARG A 159 -32.89 -20.95 -6.97
CA ARG A 159 -32.82 -19.99 -5.86
C ARG A 159 -32.40 -20.70 -4.57
N PRO A 160 -31.49 -20.11 -3.76
CA PRO A 160 -31.17 -20.68 -2.45
C PRO A 160 -32.41 -20.77 -1.58
N GLU A 161 -32.56 -21.88 -0.87
CA GLU A 161 -33.68 -22.15 0.04
C GLU A 161 -33.12 -22.48 1.43
N SER A 162 -33.71 -21.91 2.48
CA SER A 162 -33.30 -22.10 3.87
C SER A 162 -34.48 -22.54 4.71
N ASP A 163 -34.29 -23.59 5.51
CA ASP A 163 -35.28 -24.05 6.50
C ASP A 163 -35.47 -23.06 7.66
N ILE A 164 -34.53 -22.14 7.83
CA ILE A 164 -34.56 -21.09 8.87
C ILE A 164 -35.15 -19.81 8.25
N PRO A 165 -36.29 -19.30 8.76
CA PRO A 165 -36.89 -18.07 8.29
C PRO A 165 -35.97 -16.86 8.49
N GLY A 166 -35.92 -15.97 7.49
CA GLY A 166 -35.21 -14.68 7.58
C GLY A 166 -33.73 -14.70 7.20
N ILE A 167 -33.14 -15.86 6.89
CA ILE A 167 -31.76 -15.94 6.36
C ILE A 167 -31.66 -15.34 4.96
N ILE A 168 -32.67 -15.59 4.13
CA ILE A 168 -32.73 -15.06 2.76
C ILE A 168 -33.74 -13.91 2.76
N PRO A 169 -33.39 -12.72 2.21
CA PRO A 169 -34.32 -11.61 2.14
C PRO A 169 -35.63 -12.00 1.41
N ALA A 170 -36.77 -11.58 1.93
CA ALA A 170 -38.09 -11.98 1.41
C ALA A 170 -38.25 -11.67 -0.10
N ASN A 171 -37.74 -10.51 -0.53
CA ASN A 171 -37.77 -10.04 -1.91
C ASN A 171 -36.47 -10.32 -2.70
N PHE A 172 -35.63 -11.24 -2.22
CA PHE A 172 -34.39 -11.58 -2.91
C PHE A 172 -34.68 -12.19 -4.29
N ASN A 173 -34.31 -11.46 -5.33
CA ASN A 173 -34.36 -11.95 -6.70
C ASN A 173 -33.03 -12.61 -7.04
N TYR A 174 -33.02 -13.94 -7.13
CA TYR A 174 -31.77 -14.67 -7.35
C TYR A 174 -31.25 -14.46 -8.78
N ARG A 175 -30.19 -13.67 -8.88
CA ARG A 175 -29.48 -13.37 -10.13
C ARG A 175 -28.00 -13.72 -9.97
N PRO A 176 -27.62 -14.98 -10.21
CA PRO A 176 -26.22 -15.40 -10.10
C PRO A 176 -25.38 -14.69 -11.17
N LEU A 177 -24.23 -14.13 -10.79
CA LEU A 177 -23.31 -13.38 -11.65
C LEU A 177 -22.04 -14.18 -11.95
N LYS A 178 -21.44 -14.81 -10.93
CA LYS A 178 -20.28 -15.68 -11.02
C LYS A 178 -20.54 -16.96 -10.24
N VAL A 179 -20.01 -18.07 -10.74
CA VAL A 179 -20.00 -19.37 -10.08
C VAL A 179 -18.56 -19.86 -10.00
N GLY A 180 -18.24 -20.67 -8.98
CA GLY A 180 -16.97 -21.34 -8.86
C GLY A 180 -17.11 -22.58 -7.97
N VAL A 181 -16.33 -23.62 -8.24
CA VAL A 181 -16.47 -24.92 -7.58
C VAL A 181 -15.10 -25.42 -7.16
N ASP A 182 -14.94 -25.78 -5.90
CA ASP A 182 -13.67 -26.32 -5.43
C ASP A 182 -13.52 -27.83 -5.70
N ARG A 183 -12.33 -28.37 -5.41
CA ARG A 183 -12.03 -29.82 -5.53
C ARG A 183 -12.90 -30.72 -4.64
N HIS A 184 -13.60 -30.18 -3.65
CA HIS A 184 -14.55 -30.93 -2.82
C HIS A 184 -16.00 -30.82 -3.34
N GLY A 185 -16.20 -30.18 -4.49
CA GLY A 185 -17.51 -29.95 -5.09
C GLY A 185 -18.35 -28.91 -4.36
N ARG A 186 -17.79 -28.10 -3.46
CA ARG A 186 -18.53 -26.98 -2.85
C ARG A 186 -18.67 -25.87 -3.90
N ILE A 187 -19.88 -25.35 -4.03
CA ILE A 187 -20.22 -24.38 -5.08
C ILE A 187 -20.39 -23.01 -4.43
N TYR A 188 -19.69 -22.03 -4.97
CA TYR A 188 -19.68 -20.64 -4.54
C TYR A 188 -20.33 -19.79 -5.62
N VAL A 189 -21.18 -18.84 -5.24
CA VAL A 189 -21.89 -17.99 -6.18
C VAL A 189 -21.89 -16.53 -5.68
N VAL A 190 -21.48 -15.62 -6.54
CA VAL A 190 -21.77 -14.18 -6.40
C VAL A 190 -23.13 -13.93 -7.04
N ALA A 191 -24.02 -13.24 -6.34
CA ALA A 191 -25.33 -12.85 -6.86
C ALA A 191 -25.51 -11.33 -6.80
N GLN A 192 -26.33 -10.81 -7.71
CA GLN A 192 -26.65 -9.39 -7.76
C GLN A 192 -27.42 -8.94 -6.49
N ASP A 193 -27.11 -7.74 -6.00
CA ASP A 193 -27.80 -7.08 -4.87
C ASP A 193 -27.81 -7.91 -3.57
N LEU A 194 -26.75 -8.70 -3.35
CA LEU A 194 -26.57 -9.53 -2.16
C LEU A 194 -25.40 -9.00 -1.31
N TYR A 195 -25.69 -8.69 -0.04
CA TYR A 195 -24.73 -8.05 0.88
C TYR A 195 -24.12 -9.03 1.88
N GLU A 196 -24.65 -10.25 1.97
CA GLU A 196 -24.22 -11.31 2.88
C GLU A 196 -22.97 -12.06 2.39
N GLY A 197 -22.37 -11.65 1.26
CA GLY A 197 -21.17 -12.24 0.68
C GLY A 197 -21.47 -13.29 -0.39
N LEU A 198 -20.68 -14.36 -0.43
CA LEU A 198 -20.82 -15.46 -1.40
C LEU A 198 -21.91 -16.44 -0.94
N ILE A 199 -22.82 -16.82 -1.83
CA ILE A 199 -23.76 -17.93 -1.60
C ILE A 199 -22.97 -19.23 -1.69
N THR A 200 -23.18 -20.12 -0.73
CA THR A 200 -22.54 -21.44 -0.71
C THR A 200 -23.56 -22.55 -0.87
N PHE A 201 -23.28 -23.50 -1.76
CA PHE A 201 -24.04 -24.74 -1.92
C PHE A 201 -23.15 -25.96 -1.67
N SER A 202 -23.76 -27.05 -1.23
CA SER A 202 -23.10 -28.35 -1.17
C SER A 202 -22.83 -28.91 -2.56
N GLN A 203 -22.05 -30.00 -2.61
CA GLN A 203 -21.86 -30.80 -3.82
C GLN A 203 -23.18 -31.28 -4.45
N ASP A 204 -24.27 -31.37 -3.68
CA ASP A 204 -25.61 -31.74 -4.16
C ASP A 204 -26.44 -30.54 -4.65
N GLY A 205 -25.91 -29.32 -4.57
CA GLY A 205 -26.65 -28.09 -4.90
C GLY A 205 -27.61 -27.61 -3.81
N ARG A 206 -27.48 -28.10 -2.57
CA ARG A 206 -28.28 -27.61 -1.43
C ARG A 206 -27.62 -26.39 -0.81
N PHE A 207 -28.39 -25.34 -0.56
CA PHE A 207 -27.89 -24.12 0.09
C PHE A 207 -27.34 -24.43 1.48
N ARG A 208 -26.17 -23.88 1.80
CA ARG A 208 -25.47 -24.06 3.08
C ARG A 208 -25.45 -22.78 3.91
N GLY A 209 -25.43 -21.63 3.25
CA GLY A 209 -25.32 -20.34 3.92
C GLY A 209 -24.54 -19.33 3.06
N PHE A 210 -24.17 -18.23 3.69
CA PHE A 210 -23.33 -17.20 3.08
C PHE A 210 -21.91 -17.22 3.66
N MET A 211 -20.93 -16.80 2.87
CA MET A 211 -19.51 -16.77 3.21
C MET A 211 -18.89 -15.42 2.92
N GLY A 212 -18.00 -14.95 3.81
CA GLY A 212 -17.19 -13.77 3.54
C GLY A 212 -17.94 -12.44 3.69
N ALA A 213 -19.09 -12.40 4.36
CA ALA A 213 -19.75 -11.14 4.73
C ALA A 213 -18.76 -10.22 5.48
N PRO A 214 -18.53 -8.98 5.00
CA PRO A 214 -17.70 -8.01 5.69
C PRO A 214 -18.28 -7.71 7.08
N ARG A 215 -17.47 -7.82 8.14
CA ARG A 215 -17.88 -7.38 9.48
C ARG A 215 -17.53 -5.90 9.62
N VAL A 216 -18.55 -5.03 9.68
CA VAL A 216 -18.33 -3.63 10.07
C VAL A 216 -18.07 -3.60 11.57
N THR A 217 -16.82 -3.40 11.97
CA THR A 217 -16.49 -3.10 13.37
C THR A 217 -16.79 -1.63 13.64
N PRO A 218 -17.73 -1.29 14.53
CA PRO A 218 -18.00 0.10 14.88
C PRO A 218 -16.72 0.75 15.42
N ASN A 219 -16.39 1.95 14.95
CA ASN A 219 -15.27 2.70 15.52
C ASN A 219 -15.67 3.31 16.89
N PHE A 220 -14.72 3.88 17.63
CA PHE A 220 -14.98 4.49 18.94
C PHE A 220 -16.00 5.64 18.88
N LEU A 221 -15.95 6.45 17.81
CA LEU A 221 -16.90 7.54 17.60
C LEU A 221 -18.30 7.00 17.30
N ASP A 222 -18.43 5.91 16.55
CA ASP A 222 -19.72 5.24 16.31
C ASP A 222 -20.29 4.70 17.61
N TYR A 223 -19.46 4.18 18.51
CA TYR A 223 -19.88 3.74 19.84
C TYR A 223 -20.37 4.92 20.69
N LEU A 224 -19.62 6.03 20.72
CA LEU A 224 -20.00 7.24 21.43
C LEU A 224 -21.29 7.86 20.87
N TRP A 225 -21.39 7.92 19.54
CA TRP A 225 -22.52 8.49 18.81
C TRP A 225 -23.76 7.62 18.93
N SER A 226 -23.60 6.29 18.90
CA SER A 226 -24.70 5.36 19.19
C SER A 226 -25.29 5.59 20.57
N ARG A 227 -24.51 5.97 21.60
CA ARG A 227 -25.06 6.22 22.95
C ARG A 227 -26.00 7.42 23.02
N ILE A 228 -25.80 8.42 22.16
CA ILE A 228 -26.59 9.67 22.15
C ILE A 228 -27.56 9.80 20.96
N ALA A 229 -27.43 8.95 19.94
CA ALA A 229 -28.36 8.86 18.81
C ALA A 229 -29.73 8.34 19.24
N THR A 230 -30.80 8.87 18.62
CA THR A 230 -32.18 8.39 18.80
C THR A 230 -32.35 6.97 18.24
N ARG A 231 -33.43 6.26 18.62
CA ARG A 231 -33.72 4.91 18.09
C ARG A 231 -33.84 4.88 16.55
N GLU A 232 -34.41 5.93 15.97
CA GLU A 232 -34.54 6.10 14.52
C GLU A 232 -33.19 6.38 13.83
N GLN A 233 -32.35 7.23 14.43
CA GLN A 233 -30.99 7.49 13.94
C GLN A 233 -30.09 6.25 14.03
N ARG A 234 -30.26 5.41 15.06
CA ARG A 234 -29.55 4.11 15.18
C ARG A 234 -29.99 3.10 14.12
N ALA A 235 -31.27 3.08 13.77
CA ALA A 235 -31.77 2.21 12.71
C ALA A 235 -31.24 2.63 11.33
N GLN A 236 -31.03 3.94 11.10
CA GLN A 236 -30.37 4.45 9.90
C GLN A 236 -28.86 4.18 9.88
N LEU A 237 -28.18 4.19 11.03
CA LEU A 237 -26.77 3.74 11.13
C LEU A 237 -26.60 2.24 10.85
N GLN A 238 -27.65 1.42 10.95
CA GLN A 238 -27.60 0.01 10.52
C GLN A 238 -27.77 -0.17 9.00
N ALA A 239 -28.01 0.91 8.25
CA ALA A 239 -28.06 0.89 6.79
C ALA A 239 -26.68 1.13 6.13
N PHE A 240 -25.57 0.87 6.84
CA PHE A 240 -24.28 0.69 6.17
C PHE A 240 -24.34 -0.61 5.37
N LEU A 241 -24.65 -0.49 4.08
CA LEU A 241 -24.65 -1.61 3.16
C LEU A 241 -23.23 -2.20 3.08
N PRO A 242 -23.04 -3.49 3.39
CA PRO A 242 -21.75 -4.18 3.25
C PRO A 242 -21.16 -4.04 1.84
N THR A 243 -19.84 -4.17 1.73
CA THR A 243 -19.16 -4.24 0.43
C THR A 243 -19.57 -5.53 -0.32
N GLU A 244 -19.97 -5.38 -1.58
CA GLU A 244 -20.34 -6.48 -2.47
C GLU A 244 -19.10 -7.05 -3.17
N TYR A 245 -19.02 -8.38 -3.32
CA TYR A 245 -18.02 -9.01 -4.19
C TYR A 245 -18.40 -8.79 -5.66
N SER A 246 -17.46 -8.33 -6.49
CA SER A 246 -17.67 -8.24 -7.94
C SER A 246 -17.51 -9.58 -8.61
N ASN A 247 -16.41 -10.28 -8.29
CA ASN A 247 -15.99 -11.48 -8.97
C ASN A 247 -15.02 -12.27 -8.06
N PHE A 248 -14.70 -13.50 -8.44
CA PHE A 248 -13.71 -14.32 -7.76
C PHE A 248 -13.18 -15.44 -8.64
N ASP A 249 -12.03 -15.97 -8.24
CA ASP A 249 -11.41 -17.18 -8.78
C ASP A 249 -10.91 -18.08 -7.65
N LEU A 250 -10.71 -19.37 -7.93
CA LEU A 250 -10.29 -20.36 -6.95
C LEU A 250 -8.88 -20.85 -7.23
N ASP A 251 -8.08 -21.01 -6.18
CA ASP A 251 -6.83 -21.76 -6.28
C ASP A 251 -7.09 -23.29 -6.24
N PRO A 252 -6.09 -24.11 -6.61
CA PRO A 252 -6.22 -25.57 -6.57
C PRO A 252 -6.53 -26.13 -5.16
N GLU A 253 -6.20 -25.40 -4.10
CA GLU A 253 -6.49 -25.77 -2.72
C GLU A 253 -7.92 -25.38 -2.27
N GLY A 254 -8.67 -24.65 -3.10
CA GLY A 254 -10.03 -24.21 -2.82
C GLY A 254 -10.13 -22.92 -1.99
N PHE A 255 -9.05 -22.14 -1.90
CA PHE A 255 -9.14 -20.76 -1.43
C PHE A 255 -9.68 -19.85 -2.53
N ILE A 256 -10.43 -18.83 -2.11
CA ILE A 256 -11.15 -17.95 -3.02
C ILE A 256 -10.47 -16.59 -3.04
N TYR A 257 -9.93 -16.20 -4.18
CA TYR A 257 -9.48 -14.83 -4.43
C TYR A 257 -10.67 -14.03 -4.94
N ALA A 258 -11.16 -13.08 -4.15
CA ALA A 258 -12.35 -12.30 -4.48
C ALA A 258 -12.04 -10.81 -4.61
N THR A 259 -12.60 -10.16 -5.63
CA THR A 259 -12.56 -8.71 -5.82
C THR A 259 -13.78 -8.05 -5.20
N VAL A 260 -13.59 -6.86 -4.64
CA VAL A 260 -14.63 -6.13 -3.91
C VAL A 260 -14.97 -4.81 -4.60
N VAL A 261 -16.27 -4.54 -4.75
CA VAL A 261 -16.78 -3.27 -5.29
C VAL A 261 -16.87 -2.25 -4.16
N GLU A 262 -16.14 -1.15 -4.28
CA GLU A 262 -16.28 0.01 -3.39
C GLU A 262 -17.29 0.98 -4.00
N ARG A 263 -18.42 1.23 -3.31
CA ARG A 263 -19.40 2.26 -3.69
C ARG A 263 -19.25 3.56 -2.90
N ASP A 264 -18.50 3.58 -1.80
CA ASP A 264 -18.45 4.72 -0.89
C ASP A 264 -17.03 5.01 -0.35
N GLU A 265 -16.42 6.13 -0.79
CA GLU A 265 -15.05 6.57 -0.46
C GLU A 265 -14.87 6.99 1.02
N SER A 266 -15.97 7.08 1.78
CA SER A 266 -16.06 7.72 3.09
C SER A 266 -15.58 6.86 4.27
N THR A 267 -15.38 5.55 4.07
CA THR A 267 -15.06 4.62 5.17
C THR A 267 -13.57 4.28 5.17
N ALA A 268 -12.81 4.86 6.09
CA ALA A 268 -11.34 4.74 6.14
C ALA A 268 -10.81 3.31 6.40
N SER A 269 -11.62 2.39 6.94
CA SER A 269 -11.22 1.01 7.26
C SER A 269 -11.31 0.04 6.08
N THR A 270 -12.13 0.32 5.06
CA THR A 270 -12.35 -0.57 3.90
C THR A 270 -11.46 -0.22 2.70
N ARG A 271 -10.73 0.90 2.75
CA ARG A 271 -9.93 1.44 1.64
C ARG A 271 -8.84 0.48 1.12
N TYR A 272 -8.41 -0.49 1.92
CA TYR A 272 -7.29 -1.39 1.59
C TYR A 272 -7.70 -2.85 1.28
N ASP A 273 -8.99 -3.18 1.39
CA ASP A 273 -9.50 -4.55 1.33
C ASP A 273 -10.14 -4.87 -0.03
N ARG A 274 -9.46 -4.51 -1.12
CA ARG A 274 -10.01 -4.60 -2.48
C ARG A 274 -9.94 -5.98 -3.11
N VAL A 275 -8.97 -6.76 -2.66
CA VAL A 275 -8.82 -8.17 -2.95
C VAL A 275 -8.80 -8.89 -1.61
N LYS A 276 -9.46 -10.04 -1.53
CA LYS A 276 -9.50 -10.91 -0.35
C LYS A 276 -9.13 -12.33 -0.74
N LEU A 277 -8.42 -13.03 0.14
CA LEU A 277 -8.14 -14.45 0.01
C LEU A 277 -8.95 -15.18 1.07
N LEU A 278 -10.12 -15.69 0.71
CA LEU A 278 -11.05 -16.28 1.65
C LEU A 278 -10.74 -17.77 1.82
N ASN A 279 -10.61 -18.20 3.08
CA ASN A 279 -10.67 -19.61 3.40
C ASN A 279 -12.12 -20.12 3.35
N PRO A 280 -12.36 -21.45 3.45
CA PRO A 280 -13.71 -21.99 3.46
C PRO A 280 -14.58 -21.63 4.67
N LYS A 281 -14.09 -20.83 5.62
CA LYS A 281 -14.89 -20.21 6.70
C LYS A 281 -15.27 -18.75 6.38
N GLY A 282 -14.77 -18.20 5.28
CA GLY A 282 -14.95 -16.80 4.89
C GLY A 282 -13.99 -15.81 5.59
N GLU A 283 -12.89 -16.29 6.17
CA GLU A 283 -11.87 -15.44 6.77
C GLU A 283 -10.85 -15.02 5.71
N ASP A 284 -10.50 -13.73 5.69
CA ASP A 284 -9.49 -13.18 4.79
C ASP A 284 -8.07 -13.47 5.29
N LEU A 285 -7.32 -14.22 4.49
CA LEU A 285 -5.94 -14.64 4.73
C LEU A 285 -4.94 -13.88 3.85
N LEU A 286 -5.38 -12.91 3.05
CA LEU A 286 -4.51 -12.24 2.10
C LEU A 286 -3.42 -11.46 2.84
N ARG A 287 -2.17 -11.80 2.53
CA ARG A 287 -1.01 -11.13 3.10
C ARG A 287 -0.83 -9.79 2.38
N ARG A 288 -0.77 -8.71 3.14
CA ARG A 288 -0.58 -7.33 2.64
C ARG A 288 0.71 -6.77 3.22
N ILE A 289 1.83 -7.42 2.87
CA ILE A 289 3.16 -7.15 3.43
C ILE A 289 4.02 -6.34 2.46
N GLY A 290 3.63 -6.27 1.17
CA GLY A 290 4.27 -5.39 0.21
C GLY A 290 4.15 -3.91 0.56
N PHE A 291 4.91 -3.07 -0.15
CA PHE A 291 4.97 -1.63 0.14
C PHE A 291 3.60 -0.96 0.10
N HIS A 292 2.77 -1.40 -0.84
CA HIS A 292 1.42 -0.92 -1.03
C HIS A 292 0.45 -2.09 -1.05
N PRO A 293 -0.75 -1.93 -0.49
CA PRO A 293 -1.77 -2.98 -0.54
C PRO A 293 -2.24 -3.22 -1.98
N PRO A 294 -2.79 -4.41 -2.28
CA PRO A 294 -3.22 -4.79 -3.62
C PRO A 294 -4.54 -4.11 -3.99
N ILE A 295 -4.45 -2.83 -4.35
CA ILE A 295 -5.61 -1.95 -4.59
C ILE A 295 -5.74 -1.46 -6.04
N GLY A 296 -4.85 -1.92 -6.92
CA GLY A 296 -4.67 -1.36 -8.26
C GLY A 296 -3.73 -0.16 -8.22
N ASP A 297 -4.13 0.94 -8.84
CA ASP A 297 -3.35 2.18 -8.79
C ASP A 297 -3.28 2.76 -7.37
N VAL A 298 -2.04 2.96 -6.88
CA VAL A 298 -1.77 3.57 -5.56
C VAL A 298 -1.97 5.09 -5.61
N GLN A 299 -1.59 5.69 -6.73
CA GLN A 299 -1.83 7.11 -7.01
C GLN A 299 -2.79 7.24 -8.18
N PHE A 300 -3.80 8.08 -8.01
CA PHE A 300 -4.78 8.35 -9.05
C PHE A 300 -5.26 9.80 -8.98
N PRO A 301 -5.67 10.39 -10.12
CA PRO A 301 -6.21 11.74 -10.16
C PRO A 301 -7.45 11.88 -9.28
N ASP A 302 -7.47 12.94 -8.47
CA ASP A 302 -8.62 13.28 -7.65
C ASP A 302 -9.81 13.78 -8.50
N ARG A 303 -10.91 14.11 -7.83
CA ARG A 303 -12.16 14.53 -8.48
C ARG A 303 -12.05 15.89 -9.18
N TRP A 304 -11.05 16.71 -8.84
CA TRP A 304 -10.83 18.05 -9.37
C TRP A 304 -9.79 18.08 -10.50
N SER A 305 -9.06 16.99 -10.70
CA SER A 305 -8.13 16.82 -11.81
C SER A 305 -8.83 16.91 -13.18
N THR A 306 -8.14 17.45 -14.19
CA THR A 306 -8.60 17.46 -15.58
C THR A 306 -8.41 16.12 -16.30
N ALA A 307 -7.86 15.10 -15.61
CA ALA A 307 -7.66 13.78 -16.18
C ALA A 307 -8.98 13.14 -16.65
N SER A 308 -8.90 12.39 -17.75
CA SER A 308 -10.03 11.67 -18.36
C SER A 308 -10.55 10.54 -17.46
N GLN A 309 -9.69 9.93 -16.65
CA GLN A 309 -10.05 8.89 -15.69
C GLN A 309 -9.65 9.30 -14.27
N ARG A 310 -10.65 9.52 -13.43
CA ARG A 310 -10.49 9.95 -12.03
C ARG A 310 -10.82 8.80 -11.09
N GLY A 311 -10.42 8.96 -9.83
CA GLY A 311 -10.73 8.01 -8.77
C GLY A 311 -9.88 6.74 -8.81
N SER A 312 -10.13 5.87 -7.84
CA SER A 312 -9.40 4.61 -7.66
C SER A 312 -9.65 3.64 -8.82
N SER A 313 -8.82 2.59 -8.93
CA SER A 313 -9.09 1.47 -9.85
C SER A 313 -10.46 0.86 -9.58
N LEU A 314 -11.07 0.12 -10.49
CA LEU A 314 -12.32 -0.64 -10.29
C LEU A 314 -12.06 -2.10 -10.63
N LEU A 315 -11.76 -2.90 -9.61
CA LEU A 315 -11.34 -4.30 -9.76
C LEU A 315 -12.53 -5.17 -10.19
N ALA A 316 -12.50 -5.62 -11.43
CA ALA A 316 -13.60 -6.29 -12.11
C ALA A 316 -13.45 -7.81 -12.14
N ASP A 317 -12.22 -8.31 -12.21
CA ASP A 317 -11.94 -9.75 -12.26
C ASP A 317 -10.56 -10.07 -11.68
N VAL A 318 -10.36 -11.33 -11.31
CA VAL A 318 -9.11 -11.87 -10.78
C VAL A 318 -8.86 -13.26 -11.35
N VAL A 319 -7.60 -13.56 -11.65
CA VAL A 319 -7.14 -14.90 -12.03
C VAL A 319 -6.00 -15.31 -11.12
N VAL A 320 -6.05 -16.55 -10.64
CA VAL A 320 -5.02 -17.15 -9.80
C VAL A 320 -4.01 -17.92 -10.65
N HIS A 321 -2.74 -17.79 -10.28
CA HIS A 321 -1.63 -18.51 -10.89
C HIS A 321 -0.91 -19.38 -9.85
N ASP A 322 0.10 -20.12 -10.31
CA ASP A 322 1.00 -20.87 -9.45
C ASP A 322 1.72 -19.97 -8.42
N LEU A 323 2.25 -20.59 -7.35
CA LEU A 323 3.00 -19.93 -6.26
C LEU A 323 2.19 -18.90 -5.44
N GLY A 324 0.86 -18.91 -5.57
CA GLY A 324 -0.04 -17.95 -4.93
C GLY A 324 0.08 -16.55 -5.55
N VAL A 325 0.55 -16.46 -6.79
CA VAL A 325 0.51 -15.23 -7.59
C VAL A 325 -0.90 -15.04 -8.13
N TYR A 326 -1.37 -13.80 -8.19
CA TYR A 326 -2.70 -13.51 -8.72
C TYR A 326 -2.68 -12.20 -9.52
N SER A 327 -3.47 -12.16 -10.59
CA SER A 327 -3.60 -10.98 -11.44
C SER A 327 -5.02 -10.44 -11.38
N VAL A 328 -5.15 -9.12 -11.30
CA VAL A 328 -6.42 -8.44 -11.09
C VAL A 328 -6.66 -7.41 -12.18
N LEU A 329 -7.84 -7.45 -12.78
CA LEU A 329 -8.26 -6.57 -13.86
C LEU A 329 -8.94 -5.31 -13.31
N ASP A 330 -8.44 -4.15 -13.72
CA ASP A 330 -9.04 -2.84 -13.47
C ASP A 330 -9.84 -2.38 -14.69
N SER A 331 -11.16 -2.30 -14.52
CA SER A 331 -12.09 -1.83 -15.55
C SER A 331 -12.10 -0.31 -15.75
N ASN A 332 -11.59 0.48 -14.80
CA ASN A 332 -11.57 1.94 -14.91
C ASN A 332 -10.52 2.39 -15.94
N ARG A 333 -9.31 1.85 -15.84
CA ARG A 333 -8.15 2.21 -16.68
C ARG A 333 -7.68 1.10 -17.62
N GLY A 334 -8.35 -0.05 -17.65
CA GLY A 334 -8.02 -1.16 -18.56
C GLY A 334 -6.67 -1.78 -18.27
N ARG A 335 -6.30 -1.86 -16.98
CA ARG A 335 -4.98 -2.32 -16.52
C ARG A 335 -5.11 -3.67 -15.83
N VAL A 336 -4.05 -4.47 -15.90
CA VAL A 336 -3.91 -5.70 -15.12
C VAL A 336 -2.75 -5.52 -14.14
N PHE A 337 -3.03 -5.76 -12.87
CA PHE A 337 -2.06 -5.70 -11.78
C PHE A 337 -1.77 -7.12 -11.31
N THR A 338 -0.50 -7.53 -11.32
CA THR A 338 -0.12 -8.87 -10.85
C THR A 338 0.64 -8.78 -9.54
N TYR A 339 0.25 -9.59 -8.56
CA TYR A 339 0.81 -9.57 -7.20
C TYR A 339 1.35 -10.95 -6.81
N ASP A 340 2.40 -10.96 -5.98
CA ASP A 340 2.86 -12.19 -5.32
C ASP A 340 1.96 -12.57 -4.12
N SER A 341 2.24 -13.73 -3.53
CA SER A 341 1.53 -14.24 -2.34
C SER A 341 1.70 -13.39 -1.07
N ASN A 342 2.55 -12.37 -1.08
CA ASN A 342 2.72 -11.41 0.01
C ASN A 342 2.04 -10.05 -0.28
N GLY A 343 1.38 -9.93 -1.43
CA GLY A 343 0.76 -8.70 -1.92
C GLY A 343 1.73 -7.70 -2.54
N ASN A 344 2.94 -8.11 -2.92
CA ASN A 344 3.88 -7.25 -3.65
C ASN A 344 3.45 -7.14 -5.12
N LEU A 345 3.38 -5.92 -5.64
CA LEU A 345 3.12 -5.70 -7.07
C LEU A 345 4.32 -6.16 -7.92
N LEU A 346 4.13 -7.20 -8.72
CA LEU A 346 5.16 -7.74 -9.61
C LEU A 346 5.29 -6.91 -10.88
N TYR A 347 4.18 -6.58 -11.53
CA TYR A 347 4.14 -5.81 -12.77
C TYR A 347 2.72 -5.37 -13.13
N VAL A 348 2.64 -4.38 -14.04
CA VAL A 348 1.39 -3.82 -14.57
C VAL A 348 1.46 -3.74 -16.10
N PHE A 349 0.36 -4.03 -16.77
CA PHE A 349 0.21 -3.82 -18.22
C PHE A 349 -1.24 -3.48 -18.59
N GLY A 350 -1.47 -3.12 -19.85
CA GLY A 350 -2.79 -2.78 -20.36
C GLY A 350 -3.11 -1.29 -20.26
N TYR A 351 -4.08 -0.86 -21.06
CA TYR A 351 -4.57 0.51 -21.07
C TYR A 351 -5.96 0.61 -21.68
N ARG A 352 -6.70 1.62 -21.22
CA ARG A 352 -8.05 1.86 -21.70
C ARG A 352 -8.08 2.59 -23.02
N GLY A 353 -8.76 2.00 -24.00
CA GLY A 353 -9.02 2.61 -25.29
C GLY A 353 -9.56 1.59 -26.30
N THR A 354 -9.61 1.97 -27.57
CA THR A 354 -10.21 1.17 -28.65
C THR A 354 -9.19 0.77 -29.72
N ASP A 355 -7.95 1.20 -29.59
CA ASP A 355 -6.90 0.87 -30.55
C ASP A 355 -6.33 -0.53 -30.32
N HIS A 356 -5.51 -1.00 -31.25
CA HIS A 356 -4.92 -2.34 -31.17
C HIS A 356 -4.13 -2.52 -29.85
N GLY A 357 -4.46 -3.54 -29.07
CA GLY A 357 -3.83 -3.82 -27.78
C GLY A 357 -4.35 -3.00 -26.59
N GLN A 358 -5.42 -2.24 -26.77
CA GLN A 358 -6.16 -1.55 -25.70
C GLN A 358 -7.53 -2.18 -25.47
N THR A 359 -8.11 -1.95 -24.29
CA THR A 359 -9.44 -2.44 -23.90
C THR A 359 -10.36 -1.27 -23.53
N ALA A 360 -11.58 -1.21 -24.03
CA ALA A 360 -12.52 -0.12 -23.79
C ALA A 360 -13.43 -0.38 -22.56
N GLN A 361 -13.94 -1.61 -22.43
CA GLN A 361 -14.73 -2.09 -21.29
C GLN A 361 -14.36 -3.54 -20.99
N PRO A 362 -13.20 -3.78 -20.35
CA PRO A 362 -12.78 -5.11 -20.02
C PRO A 362 -13.61 -5.66 -18.86
N VAL A 363 -14.12 -6.88 -19.00
CA VAL A 363 -15.08 -7.49 -18.07
C VAL A 363 -14.58 -8.81 -17.47
N ALA A 364 -13.70 -9.53 -18.17
CA ALA A 364 -13.13 -10.78 -17.67
C ALA A 364 -11.66 -10.91 -18.03
N LEU A 365 -10.91 -11.58 -17.17
CA LEU A 365 -9.50 -11.89 -17.26
C LEU A 365 -9.31 -13.39 -17.13
N ALA A 366 -8.63 -14.01 -18.10
CA ALA A 366 -8.28 -15.41 -18.03
C ALA A 366 -6.81 -15.61 -18.40
N ALA A 367 -6.23 -16.72 -17.94
CA ALA A 367 -4.85 -17.09 -18.21
C ALA A 367 -4.76 -18.50 -18.80
N LYS A 368 -3.88 -18.69 -19.79
CA LYS A 368 -3.48 -20.01 -20.30
C LYS A 368 -1.98 -20.14 -20.12
N GLY A 369 -1.55 -20.81 -19.06
CA GLY A 369 -0.16 -20.72 -18.61
C GLY A 369 0.14 -19.27 -18.21
N LEU A 370 1.12 -18.65 -18.87
CA LEU A 370 1.43 -17.22 -18.67
C LEU A 370 0.76 -16.31 -19.70
N ASP A 371 0.09 -16.83 -20.72
CA ASP A 371 -0.60 -15.99 -21.70
C ASP A 371 -1.88 -15.43 -21.09
N MET A 372 -2.08 -14.12 -21.21
CA MET A 372 -3.17 -13.39 -20.59
C MET A 372 -4.22 -13.00 -21.61
N MET A 373 -5.49 -13.18 -21.28
CA MET A 373 -6.62 -12.88 -22.14
C MET A 373 -7.57 -11.92 -21.44
N ILE A 374 -7.90 -10.82 -22.08
CA ILE A 374 -8.91 -9.88 -21.58
C ILE A 374 -10.10 -9.90 -22.52
N LEU A 375 -11.27 -10.23 -21.98
CA LEU A 375 -12.54 -10.13 -22.69
C LEU A 375 -13.07 -8.70 -22.57
N ASP A 376 -13.26 -8.04 -23.71
CA ASP A 376 -13.80 -6.69 -23.78
C ASP A 376 -15.25 -6.70 -24.27
N ALA A 377 -16.16 -6.26 -23.40
CA ALA A 377 -17.60 -6.27 -23.69
C ALA A 377 -17.99 -5.23 -24.75
N GLN A 378 -17.31 -4.08 -24.78
CA GLN A 378 -17.63 -2.99 -25.71
C GLN A 378 -17.06 -3.25 -27.11
N GLN A 379 -15.83 -3.78 -27.19
CA GLN A 379 -15.20 -4.16 -28.45
C GLN A 379 -15.70 -5.52 -28.98
N ALA A 380 -16.43 -6.29 -28.16
CA ALA A 380 -16.93 -7.62 -28.50
C ALA A 380 -15.81 -8.57 -28.98
N ALA A 381 -14.67 -8.53 -28.26
CA ALA A 381 -13.45 -9.19 -28.66
C ALA A 381 -12.62 -9.62 -27.43
N ILE A 382 -11.74 -10.59 -27.65
CA ILE A 382 -10.72 -11.00 -26.69
C ILE A 382 -9.39 -10.41 -27.14
N VAL A 383 -8.69 -9.72 -26.24
CA VAL A 383 -7.34 -9.22 -26.48
C VAL A 383 -6.35 -10.18 -25.81
N LEU A 384 -5.49 -10.79 -26.61
CA LEU A 384 -4.45 -11.74 -26.16
C LEU A 384 -3.14 -11.00 -25.91
N PHE A 385 -2.51 -11.31 -24.78
CA PHE A 385 -1.25 -10.75 -24.33
C PHE A 385 -0.26 -11.87 -24.01
N GLU A 386 0.96 -11.78 -24.53
CA GLU A 386 2.04 -12.72 -24.23
C GLU A 386 3.07 -12.06 -23.30
N PRO A 387 3.70 -12.82 -22.39
CA PRO A 387 4.71 -12.29 -21.49
C PRO A 387 5.99 -11.94 -22.25
N THR A 388 6.63 -10.83 -21.87
CA THR A 388 7.97 -10.50 -22.38
C THR A 388 9.06 -11.29 -21.65
N GLU A 389 10.29 -11.24 -22.17
CA GLU A 389 11.47 -11.80 -21.48
C GLU A 389 11.60 -11.27 -20.05
N TYR A 390 11.27 -9.99 -19.82
CA TYR A 390 11.28 -9.38 -18.49
C TYR A 390 10.37 -10.14 -17.50
N THR A 391 9.13 -10.44 -17.91
CA THR A 391 8.19 -11.21 -17.09
C THR A 391 8.64 -12.67 -16.92
N LEU A 392 9.14 -13.30 -17.99
CA LEU A 392 9.64 -14.68 -17.92
C LEU A 392 10.81 -14.81 -16.94
N LEU A 393 11.71 -13.82 -16.87
CA LEU A 393 12.82 -13.81 -15.91
C LEU A 393 12.32 -13.67 -14.46
N ILE A 394 11.30 -12.86 -14.20
CA ILE A 394 10.68 -12.72 -12.87
C ILE A 394 10.10 -14.08 -12.43
N TRP A 395 9.31 -14.73 -13.29
CA TRP A 395 8.74 -16.05 -13.03
C TRP A 395 9.82 -17.11 -12.81
N ALA A 396 10.84 -17.14 -13.66
CA ALA A 396 11.97 -18.07 -13.51
C ALA A 396 12.68 -17.87 -12.16
N ALA A 397 12.92 -16.62 -11.74
CA ALA A 397 13.56 -16.31 -10.47
C ALA A 397 12.73 -16.79 -9.27
N MET A 398 11.40 -16.59 -9.32
CA MET A 398 10.48 -17.09 -8.30
C MET A 398 10.47 -18.62 -8.24
N HIS A 399 10.37 -19.31 -9.37
CA HIS A 399 10.42 -20.78 -9.40
C HIS A 399 11.77 -21.32 -8.90
N ALA A 400 12.89 -20.73 -9.30
CA ALA A 400 14.22 -21.11 -8.79
C ALA A 400 14.30 -20.95 -7.26
N TYR A 401 13.73 -19.87 -6.72
CA TYR A 401 13.72 -19.62 -5.27
C TYR A 401 12.89 -20.68 -4.52
N HIS A 402 11.71 -21.01 -5.05
CA HIS A 402 10.83 -22.05 -4.48
C HIS A 402 11.44 -23.46 -4.55
N ARG A 403 12.30 -23.73 -5.54
CA ARG A 403 13.09 -24.97 -5.65
C ARG A 403 14.35 -24.98 -4.77
N GLY A 404 14.67 -23.87 -4.08
CA GLY A 404 15.86 -23.74 -3.23
C GLY A 404 17.16 -23.49 -4.00
N GLN A 405 17.09 -23.10 -5.27
CA GLN A 405 18.26 -22.87 -6.15
C GLN A 405 18.73 -21.41 -6.06
N TYR A 406 19.26 -21.00 -4.90
CA TYR A 406 19.51 -19.59 -4.59
C TYR A 406 20.56 -18.90 -5.47
N GLU A 407 21.56 -19.63 -5.98
CA GLU A 407 22.54 -19.07 -6.93
C GLU A 407 21.91 -18.74 -8.28
N GLU A 408 21.04 -19.63 -8.79
CA GLU A 408 20.28 -19.41 -10.01
C GLU A 408 19.27 -18.26 -9.82
N THR A 409 18.58 -18.23 -8.69
CA THR A 409 17.68 -17.12 -8.32
C THR A 409 18.39 -15.77 -8.37
N GLU A 410 19.57 -15.66 -7.77
CA GLU A 410 20.36 -14.43 -7.79
C GLU A 410 20.71 -14.03 -9.23
N ALA A 411 21.22 -14.96 -10.04
CA ALA A 411 21.59 -14.70 -11.43
C ALA A 411 20.39 -14.21 -12.26
N LEU A 412 19.21 -14.79 -12.05
CA LEU A 412 17.97 -14.38 -12.72
C LEU A 412 17.53 -12.98 -12.28
N TRP A 413 17.56 -12.67 -10.98
CA TRP A 413 17.25 -11.32 -10.50
C TRP A 413 18.23 -10.26 -11.00
N ARG A 414 19.51 -10.59 -11.16
CA ARG A 414 20.50 -9.69 -11.77
C ARG A 414 20.14 -9.35 -13.22
N LYS A 415 19.69 -10.32 -14.02
CA LYS A 415 19.18 -10.07 -15.37
C LYS A 415 17.92 -9.19 -15.37
N VAL A 416 17.03 -9.38 -14.39
CA VAL A 416 15.86 -8.49 -14.23
C VAL A 416 16.33 -7.05 -13.96
N LEU A 417 17.36 -6.85 -13.13
CA LEU A 417 17.92 -5.51 -12.84
C LEU A 417 18.64 -4.88 -14.03
N GLU A 418 19.21 -5.67 -14.93
CA GLU A 418 19.77 -5.17 -16.21
C GLU A 418 18.68 -4.56 -17.09
N LEU A 419 17.46 -5.12 -17.06
CA LEU A 419 16.30 -4.60 -17.79
C LEU A 419 15.58 -3.48 -17.02
N ASN A 420 15.53 -3.57 -15.68
CA ASN A 420 14.83 -2.65 -14.82
C ASN A 420 15.56 -2.39 -13.50
N ALA A 421 16.40 -1.35 -13.48
CA ALA A 421 17.11 -0.93 -12.28
C ALA A 421 16.18 -0.40 -11.16
N ASN A 422 14.94 -0.04 -11.47
CA ASN A 422 13.93 0.45 -10.52
C ASN A 422 13.15 -0.69 -9.84
N TYR A 423 13.50 -1.96 -10.09
CA TYR A 423 12.72 -3.10 -9.60
C TYR A 423 13.15 -3.52 -8.18
N ASP A 424 12.59 -2.86 -7.18
CA ASP A 424 12.86 -3.09 -5.74
C ASP A 424 12.79 -4.58 -5.32
N LEU A 425 11.87 -5.34 -5.93
CA LEU A 425 11.68 -6.77 -5.64
C LEU A 425 12.86 -7.64 -6.09
N ALA A 426 13.58 -7.27 -7.16
CA ALA A 426 14.77 -8.02 -7.55
C ALA A 426 15.90 -7.84 -6.53
N TYR A 427 16.12 -6.62 -6.01
CA TYR A 427 17.07 -6.41 -4.92
C TYR A 427 16.66 -7.21 -3.67
N THR A 428 15.37 -7.22 -3.33
CA THR A 428 14.84 -8.06 -2.24
C THR A 428 15.08 -9.55 -2.51
N GLY A 429 14.86 -10.03 -3.73
CA GLY A 429 15.06 -11.42 -4.13
C GLY A 429 16.52 -11.86 -4.04
N ILE A 430 17.45 -11.00 -4.46
CA ILE A 430 18.90 -11.19 -4.27
C ILE A 430 19.24 -11.24 -2.77
N GLY A 431 18.76 -10.27 -1.99
CA GLY A 431 18.98 -10.20 -0.55
C GLY A 431 18.48 -11.46 0.17
N ARG A 432 17.29 -11.98 -0.18
CA ARG A 432 16.75 -13.24 0.36
C ARG A 432 17.61 -14.43 0.00
N SER A 433 18.12 -14.48 -1.22
CA SER A 433 19.00 -15.56 -1.68
C SER A 433 20.32 -15.57 -0.90
N LEU A 434 20.97 -14.41 -0.75
CA LEU A 434 22.16 -14.20 0.08
C LEU A 434 21.92 -14.56 1.55
N LEU A 435 20.79 -14.13 2.11
CA LEU A 435 20.38 -14.45 3.48
C LEU A 435 20.29 -15.96 3.71
N ARG A 436 19.76 -16.71 2.74
CA ARG A 436 19.67 -18.18 2.81
C ARG A 436 21.03 -18.87 2.68
N ARG A 437 22.01 -18.25 2.01
CA ARG A 437 23.40 -18.72 1.94
C ARG A 437 24.25 -18.33 3.16
N GLY A 438 23.73 -17.51 4.08
CA GLY A 438 24.46 -17.04 5.26
C GLY A 438 25.31 -15.79 5.04
N GLU A 439 25.19 -15.14 3.87
CA GLU A 439 25.94 -13.93 3.50
C GLU A 439 25.23 -12.67 4.00
N TYR A 440 25.14 -12.53 5.32
CA TYR A 440 24.26 -11.54 5.95
C TYR A 440 24.62 -10.08 5.64
N ALA A 441 25.91 -9.76 5.52
CA ALA A 441 26.37 -8.39 5.25
C ALA A 441 25.94 -7.89 3.87
N GLU A 442 26.11 -8.74 2.85
CA GLU A 442 25.69 -8.43 1.49
C GLU A 442 24.17 -8.48 1.35
N ALA A 443 23.50 -9.42 2.02
CA ALA A 443 22.04 -9.45 2.09
C ALA A 443 21.46 -8.11 2.60
N MET A 444 22.03 -7.55 3.68
CA MET A 444 21.64 -6.24 4.19
C MET A 444 21.82 -5.11 3.17
N HIS A 445 22.90 -5.14 2.38
CA HIS A 445 23.11 -4.14 1.33
C HIS A 445 21.97 -4.17 0.30
N TYR A 446 21.64 -5.36 -0.20
CA TYR A 446 20.56 -5.55 -1.17
C TYR A 446 19.18 -5.24 -0.59
N PHE A 447 18.90 -5.60 0.67
CA PHE A 447 17.65 -5.19 1.32
C PHE A 447 17.54 -3.68 1.49
N ARG A 448 18.65 -2.97 1.69
CA ARG A 448 18.66 -1.51 1.74
C ARG A 448 18.36 -0.90 0.37
N LEU A 449 18.95 -1.44 -0.70
CA LEU A 449 18.66 -0.99 -2.07
C LEU A 449 17.18 -1.19 -2.42
N GLY A 450 16.63 -2.37 -2.14
CA GLY A 450 15.22 -2.68 -2.38
C GLY A 450 14.28 -2.22 -1.27
N ASN A 451 14.65 -1.25 -0.42
CA ASN A 451 13.83 -0.68 0.67
C ASN A 451 13.14 -1.68 1.64
N ASN A 452 13.62 -2.93 1.72
CA ASN A 452 13.02 -4.00 2.52
C ASN A 452 13.57 -4.01 3.95
N ARG A 453 12.97 -3.19 4.82
CA ARG A 453 13.40 -3.01 6.22
C ARG A 453 13.18 -4.25 7.09
N ARG A 454 12.16 -5.06 6.78
CA ARG A 454 11.83 -6.27 7.54
C ARG A 454 12.93 -7.32 7.39
N ASP A 455 13.24 -7.67 6.15
CA ASP A 455 14.23 -8.71 5.87
C ASP A 455 15.66 -8.16 6.14
N TYR A 456 15.88 -6.85 5.99
CA TYR A 456 17.09 -6.19 6.49
C TYR A 456 17.27 -6.42 8.00
N SER A 457 16.22 -6.23 8.80
CA SER A 457 16.30 -6.42 10.25
C SER A 457 16.61 -7.86 10.63
N GLU A 458 16.07 -8.84 9.90
CA GLU A 458 16.39 -10.26 10.09
C GLU A 458 17.87 -10.54 9.78
N ALA A 459 18.35 -10.09 8.62
CA ALA A 459 19.76 -10.21 8.23
C ALA A 459 20.69 -9.51 9.23
N PHE A 460 20.32 -8.31 9.69
CA PHE A 460 21.08 -7.56 10.70
C PHE A 460 21.13 -8.29 12.04
N SER A 461 20.02 -8.90 12.48
CA SER A 461 19.99 -9.69 13.71
C SER A 461 20.95 -10.88 13.66
N LEU A 462 20.97 -11.60 12.54
CA LEU A 462 21.88 -12.73 12.31
C LEU A 462 23.34 -12.29 12.20
N TYR A 463 23.61 -11.24 11.43
CA TYR A 463 24.93 -10.63 11.31
C TYR A 463 25.47 -10.18 12.67
N ARG A 464 24.69 -9.37 13.41
CA ARG A 464 25.03 -8.84 14.73
C ARG A 464 25.31 -9.96 15.71
N ARG A 465 24.50 -11.04 15.68
CA ARG A 465 24.72 -12.22 16.51
C ARG A 465 26.08 -12.86 16.23
N GLY A 466 26.44 -13.04 14.96
CA GLY A 466 27.76 -13.54 14.56
C GLY A 466 28.90 -12.66 15.10
N VAL A 467 28.83 -11.35 14.86
CA VAL A 467 29.82 -10.38 15.34
C VAL A 467 29.96 -10.41 16.87
N ILE A 468 28.84 -10.47 17.61
CA ILE A 468 28.86 -10.54 19.07
C ILE A 468 29.55 -11.83 19.53
N TYR A 469 29.22 -12.98 18.94
CA TYR A 469 29.84 -14.25 19.33
C TYR A 469 31.36 -14.25 19.09
N GLU A 470 31.82 -13.74 17.96
CA GLU A 470 33.25 -13.64 17.64
C GLU A 470 34.00 -12.67 18.56
N ASN A 471 33.36 -11.56 18.95
CA ASN A 471 33.99 -10.49 19.72
C ASN A 471 33.67 -10.50 21.22
N PHE A 472 32.89 -11.48 21.70
CA PHE A 472 32.38 -11.52 23.08
C PHE A 472 33.50 -11.42 24.11
N GLY A 473 34.60 -12.17 23.92
CA GLY A 473 35.75 -12.16 24.84
C GLY A 473 36.40 -10.78 24.95
N VAL A 474 36.59 -10.09 23.81
CA VAL A 474 37.19 -8.75 23.77
C VAL A 474 36.23 -7.73 24.39
N ALA A 475 34.94 -7.78 24.05
CA ALA A 475 33.93 -6.88 24.60
C ALA A 475 33.77 -7.05 26.12
N ALA A 476 33.77 -8.29 26.62
CA ALA A 476 33.74 -8.57 28.06
C ALA A 476 34.97 -8.02 28.79
N MET A 477 36.17 -8.17 28.19
CA MET A 477 37.41 -7.60 28.74
C MET A 477 37.38 -6.07 28.76
N ILE A 478 36.95 -5.43 27.68
CA ILE A 478 36.77 -3.97 27.65
C ILE A 478 35.76 -3.54 28.71
N GLY A 479 34.64 -4.26 28.85
CA GLY A 479 33.65 -4.00 29.88
C GLY A 479 34.23 -4.05 31.30
N ILE A 480 35.03 -5.08 31.60
CA ILE A 480 35.73 -5.21 32.89
C ILE A 480 36.72 -4.07 33.11
N VAL A 481 37.48 -3.68 32.08
CA VAL A 481 38.44 -2.57 32.16
C VAL A 481 37.74 -1.23 32.32
N VAL A 482 36.61 -1.00 31.64
CA VAL A 482 35.82 0.23 31.74
C VAL A 482 35.14 0.31 33.11
N ILE A 483 34.60 -0.78 33.63
CA ILE A 483 34.00 -0.82 34.98
C ILE A 483 35.09 -0.62 36.04
N GLY A 484 36.18 -1.38 35.96
CA GLY A 484 37.32 -1.27 36.87
C GLY A 484 37.97 0.10 36.84
N GLY A 485 38.21 0.64 35.65
CA GLY A 485 38.74 1.98 35.42
C GLY A 485 37.77 3.08 35.85
N GLY A 486 36.47 2.91 35.61
CA GLY A 486 35.42 3.82 36.06
C GLY A 486 35.32 3.87 37.59
N VAL A 487 35.45 2.72 38.27
CA VAL A 487 35.52 2.64 39.74
C VAL A 487 36.81 3.26 40.27
N ALA A 488 37.95 2.98 39.66
CA ALA A 488 39.26 3.50 40.07
C ALA A 488 39.40 5.02 39.84
N LEU A 489 38.86 5.53 38.73
CA LEU A 489 38.87 6.95 38.37
C LEU A 489 37.69 7.72 38.97
N ARG A 490 36.71 7.06 39.59
CA ARG A 490 35.57 7.70 40.28
C ARG A 490 36.00 8.82 41.25
N PRO A 491 36.99 8.65 42.15
CA PRO A 491 37.44 9.74 43.02
C PRO A 491 38.13 10.88 42.24
N TRP A 492 38.86 10.57 41.17
CA TRP A 492 39.50 11.58 40.31
C TRP A 492 38.47 12.39 39.53
N PHE A 493 37.52 11.73 38.86
CA PHE A 493 36.40 12.39 38.18
C PHE A 493 35.53 13.15 39.17
N ARG A 494 35.23 12.62 40.36
CA ARG A 494 34.50 13.37 41.40
C ARG A 494 35.23 14.65 41.79
N ARG A 495 36.56 14.61 41.96
CA ARG A 495 37.37 15.81 42.23
C ARG A 495 37.39 16.78 41.05
N ARG A 496 37.58 16.28 39.82
CA ARG A 496 37.62 17.08 38.57
C ARG A 496 36.27 17.74 38.25
N PHE A 497 35.18 17.00 38.41
CA PHE A 497 33.82 17.52 38.25
C PHE A 497 33.42 18.42 39.41
N ALA A 498 33.91 18.18 40.64
CA ALA A 498 33.74 19.11 41.75
C ALA A 498 34.49 20.42 41.51
N SER A 499 35.73 20.37 41.01
CA SER A 499 36.50 21.56 40.64
C SER A 499 35.89 22.30 39.44
N ALA A 500 35.45 21.60 38.39
CA ALA A 500 34.76 22.23 37.27
C ALA A 500 33.39 22.81 37.67
N ARG A 501 32.64 22.13 38.55
CA ARG A 501 31.41 22.68 39.13
C ARG A 501 31.70 23.90 40.01
N ALA A 502 32.77 23.87 40.80
CA ALA A 502 33.21 24.99 41.63
C ALA A 502 33.70 26.17 40.78
N GLU A 503 34.44 25.93 39.69
CA GLU A 503 34.85 26.95 38.73
C GLU A 503 33.65 27.59 38.02
N ILE A 504 32.67 26.78 37.58
CA ILE A 504 31.47 27.33 36.95
C ILE A 504 30.55 28.01 38.00
N ALA A 505 30.49 27.51 39.23
CA ALA A 505 29.76 28.15 40.32
C ALA A 505 30.39 29.50 40.70
N ALA A 506 31.72 29.54 40.87
CA ALA A 506 32.50 30.75 41.09
C ALA A 506 32.41 31.73 39.90
N PHE A 507 32.31 31.22 38.66
CA PHE A 507 32.08 32.03 37.46
C PHE A 507 30.66 32.63 37.42
N ILE A 508 29.65 31.95 37.97
CA ILE A 508 28.26 32.44 38.03
C ILE A 508 28.04 33.39 39.23
N GLU A 509 28.77 33.19 40.33
CA GLU A 509 28.67 33.97 41.58
C GLU A 509 29.57 35.23 41.61
N ALA A 510 30.37 35.49 40.58
CA ALA A 510 31.29 36.62 40.56
C ALA A 510 30.54 37.97 40.37
N PRO A 511 30.90 39.06 41.08
CA PRO A 511 30.00 40.20 41.28
C PRO A 511 29.95 41.21 40.13
N ASP A 512 30.84 41.12 39.15
CA ASP A 512 30.92 42.08 38.04
C ASP A 512 30.96 41.39 36.68
N HIS A 513 29.79 41.33 36.06
CA HIS A 513 29.64 40.91 34.68
C HIS A 513 28.95 42.04 33.90
N SER A 514 29.74 42.96 33.37
CA SER A 514 29.32 43.84 32.29
C SER A 514 29.72 43.22 30.93
N GLY A 515 28.81 43.25 29.96
CA GLY A 515 29.04 42.76 28.59
C GLY A 515 28.86 41.24 28.38
N PRO A 516 29.58 40.60 27.44
CA PRO A 516 29.29 39.25 26.93
C PRO A 516 29.40 38.13 27.98
N LYS A 517 30.16 38.35 29.06
CA LYS A 517 30.30 37.37 30.17
C LYS A 517 29.01 37.19 30.96
N LYS A 518 28.22 38.25 31.15
CA LYS A 518 26.91 38.19 31.83
C LYS A 518 25.92 37.37 31.03
N LEU A 519 25.84 37.65 29.73
CA LEU A 519 24.98 36.91 28.81
C LEU A 519 25.30 35.40 28.86
N LEU A 520 26.58 35.04 28.89
CA LEU A 520 27.01 33.65 28.96
C LEU A 520 26.67 33.00 30.30
N ALA A 521 26.87 33.70 31.42
CA ALA A 521 26.48 33.23 32.76
C ALA A 521 24.96 33.02 32.88
N ASP A 522 24.16 33.99 32.44
CA ASP A 522 22.70 33.93 32.41
C ASP A 522 22.23 32.77 31.52
N THR A 523 22.86 32.58 30.36
CA THR A 523 22.55 31.47 29.45
C THR A 523 22.83 30.10 30.09
N LEU A 524 23.97 29.94 30.76
CA LEU A 524 24.30 28.69 31.46
C LEU A 524 23.36 28.43 32.64
N ALA A 525 22.98 29.48 33.38
CA ALA A 525 22.00 29.39 34.46
C ALA A 525 20.62 28.98 33.92
N GLY A 526 20.19 29.57 32.80
CA GLY A 526 18.93 29.23 32.14
C GLY A 526 18.88 27.79 31.62
N LEU A 527 19.96 27.28 31.02
CA LEU A 527 20.04 25.87 30.59
C LEU A 527 20.00 24.88 31.78
N ARG A 528 20.64 25.23 32.90
CA ARG A 528 20.54 24.43 34.14
C ARG A 528 19.12 24.44 34.70
N LEU A 529 18.47 25.61 34.67
CA LEU A 529 17.09 25.77 35.08
C LEU A 529 16.14 24.96 34.19
N ALA A 530 16.34 24.96 32.88
CA ALA A 530 15.54 24.16 31.94
C ALA A 530 15.59 22.67 32.31
N ARG A 531 16.78 22.14 32.63
CA ARG A 531 16.92 20.76 33.09
C ARG A 531 16.24 20.50 34.45
N TYR A 532 16.27 21.48 35.37
CA TYR A 532 15.55 21.38 36.64
C TYR A 532 14.03 21.35 36.43
N ALA A 533 13.53 22.20 35.53
CA ALA A 533 12.12 22.32 35.19
C ALA A 533 11.52 21.02 34.61
N ILE A 534 12.34 20.13 34.02
CA ILE A 534 11.90 18.80 33.58
C ILE A 534 11.31 17.99 34.74
N PHE A 535 11.93 18.02 35.92
CA PHE A 535 11.51 17.18 37.06
C PHE A 535 10.73 17.96 38.11
N HIS A 536 10.81 19.29 38.09
CA HIS A 536 10.10 20.19 38.99
C HIS A 536 9.38 21.28 38.17
N PRO A 537 8.32 20.93 37.41
CA PRO A 537 7.71 21.84 36.44
C PRO A 537 7.17 23.12 37.07
N TYR A 538 6.45 23.04 38.19
CA TYR A 538 5.89 24.22 38.83
C TYR A 538 6.99 25.21 39.29
N GLU A 539 7.95 24.75 40.10
CA GLU A 539 9.03 25.60 40.61
C GLU A 539 9.98 26.08 39.51
N GLY A 540 10.31 25.21 38.55
CA GLY A 540 11.23 25.52 37.46
C GLY A 540 10.68 26.62 36.56
N PHE A 541 9.40 26.53 36.19
CA PHE A 541 8.73 27.55 35.36
C PHE A 541 8.41 28.82 36.15
N HIS A 542 8.17 28.73 37.46
CA HIS A 542 8.05 29.91 38.31
C HIS A 542 9.38 30.69 38.35
N ARG A 543 10.52 30.00 38.51
CA ARG A 543 11.85 30.61 38.43
C ARG A 543 12.17 31.16 37.04
N LEU A 544 11.70 30.50 35.99
CA LEU A 544 11.82 30.99 34.61
C LEU A 544 11.09 32.32 34.44
N LYS A 545 9.87 32.44 34.99
CA LYS A 545 9.09 33.68 34.98
C LYS A 545 9.83 34.82 35.70
N LEU A 546 10.49 34.54 36.81
CA LEU A 546 11.33 35.53 37.52
C LEU A 546 12.57 35.96 36.73
N MET A 547 13.15 35.03 35.96
CA MET A 547 14.32 35.29 35.10
C MET A 547 13.99 36.21 33.91
N GLY A 548 12.73 36.19 33.45
CA GLY A 548 12.23 37.10 32.41
C GLY A 548 13.00 36.97 31.09
N THR A 549 13.34 38.10 30.47
CA THR A 549 14.00 38.13 29.15
C THR A 549 15.43 37.59 29.15
N SER A 550 16.09 37.48 30.30
CA SER A 550 17.44 36.89 30.39
C SER A 550 17.45 35.38 30.09
N ALA A 551 16.30 34.72 30.12
CA ALA A 551 16.16 33.30 29.75
C ALA A 551 16.08 33.06 28.22
N LEU A 552 15.83 34.11 27.41
CA LEU A 552 15.62 33.98 25.96
C LEU A 552 16.80 33.35 25.21
N PRO A 553 18.08 33.68 25.48
CA PRO A 553 19.19 32.99 24.82
C PRO A 553 19.19 31.48 25.08
N SER A 554 18.88 31.06 26.31
CA SER A 554 18.75 29.64 26.67
C SER A 554 17.60 28.97 25.94
N ALA A 555 16.45 29.66 25.85
CA ALA A 555 15.27 29.18 25.14
C ALA A 555 15.55 28.96 23.65
N PHE A 556 16.22 29.93 22.99
CA PHE A 556 16.60 29.76 21.58
C PHE A 556 17.62 28.64 21.38
N ILE A 557 18.60 28.46 22.27
CA ILE A 557 19.53 27.33 22.19
C ILE A 557 18.78 25.99 22.27
N ILE A 558 17.81 25.86 23.18
CA ILE A 558 16.99 24.65 23.28
C ILE A 558 16.17 24.45 22.00
N LEU A 559 15.53 25.51 21.49
CA LEU A 559 14.76 25.45 20.25
C LEU A 559 15.63 25.03 19.06
N PHE A 560 16.82 25.61 18.89
CA PHE A 560 17.78 25.22 17.85
C PHE A 560 18.26 23.78 18.03
N ALA A 561 18.48 23.32 19.27
CA ALA A 561 18.87 21.94 19.54
C ALA A 561 17.75 20.95 19.17
N VAL A 562 16.49 21.29 19.46
CA VAL A 562 15.30 20.51 19.08
C VAL A 562 15.17 20.47 17.56
N VAL A 563 15.23 21.61 16.88
CA VAL A 563 15.18 21.69 15.40
C VAL A 563 16.33 20.88 14.78
N GLY A 564 17.56 21.09 15.24
CA GLY A 564 18.73 20.39 14.75
C GLY A 564 18.65 18.88 14.97
N THR A 565 18.11 18.44 16.11
CA THR A 565 17.92 17.01 16.42
C THR A 565 16.79 16.40 15.61
N TYR A 566 15.72 17.15 15.34
CA TYR A 566 14.65 16.72 14.46
C TYR A 566 15.16 16.49 13.02
N VAL A 567 15.91 17.46 12.48
CA VAL A 567 16.57 17.34 11.18
C VAL A 567 17.57 16.18 11.17
N ALA A 568 18.40 16.06 12.21
CA ALA A 568 19.34 14.95 12.34
C ALA A 568 18.62 13.60 12.41
N ALA A 569 17.47 13.51 13.09
CA ALA A 569 16.67 12.29 13.13
C ALA A 569 16.14 11.90 11.74
N ARG A 570 15.77 12.86 10.89
CA ARG A 570 15.37 12.59 9.50
C ARG A 570 16.49 11.98 8.66
N GLN A 571 17.75 12.33 8.94
CA GLN A 571 18.90 11.92 8.13
C GLN A 571 19.63 10.68 8.68
N TYR A 572 19.82 10.61 9.99
CA TYR A 572 20.75 9.66 10.64
C TYR A 572 20.06 8.56 11.43
N THR A 573 18.73 8.57 11.55
CA THR A 573 17.99 7.44 12.11
C THR A 573 18.28 6.19 11.28
N GLY A 574 18.48 5.06 11.95
CA GLY A 574 18.81 3.79 11.32
C GLY A 574 17.77 3.36 10.29
N PHE A 575 18.23 2.67 9.24
CA PHE A 575 17.42 2.31 8.07
C PHE A 575 16.09 1.63 8.41
N ILE A 576 16.09 0.77 9.44
CA ILE A 576 14.89 0.05 9.90
C ILE A 576 13.78 1.02 10.33
N PHE A 577 14.13 2.17 10.92
CA PHE A 577 13.18 3.13 11.50
C PHE A 577 13.03 4.41 10.67
N ASN A 578 13.94 4.66 9.72
CA ASN A 578 13.89 5.82 8.86
C ASN A 578 13.13 5.53 7.56
N THR A 579 11.92 6.06 7.45
CA THR A 579 11.04 5.94 6.27
C THR A 579 11.08 7.16 5.35
N ALA A 580 11.87 8.19 5.70
CA ALA A 580 11.96 9.41 4.90
C ALA A 580 12.69 9.14 3.57
N ASP A 581 12.20 9.77 2.49
CA ASP A 581 12.91 9.82 1.22
C ASP A 581 14.04 10.84 1.30
N LEU A 582 15.25 10.37 1.57
CA LEU A 582 16.44 11.20 1.70
C LEU A 582 16.77 11.98 0.42
N THR A 583 16.28 11.56 -0.74
CA THR A 583 16.51 12.26 -2.02
C THR A 583 15.64 13.50 -2.17
N ARG A 584 14.51 13.57 -1.45
CA ARG A 584 13.53 14.65 -1.50
C ARG A 584 13.49 15.52 -0.24
N VAL A 585 14.39 15.28 0.73
CA VAL A 585 14.42 16.06 1.98
C VAL A 585 14.77 17.52 1.68
N ASN A 586 13.82 18.41 1.96
CA ASN A 586 14.04 19.85 1.93
C ASN A 586 14.30 20.36 3.35
N LEU A 587 15.55 20.74 3.61
CA LEU A 587 15.98 21.22 4.92
C LEU A 587 15.14 22.41 5.43
N TYR A 588 14.74 23.33 4.54
CA TYR A 588 13.93 24.47 4.91
C TYR A 588 12.53 24.06 5.34
N LEU A 589 11.92 23.09 4.65
CA LEU A 589 10.62 22.55 5.04
C LEU A 589 10.70 21.77 6.35
N GLU A 590 11.75 20.99 6.59
CA GLU A 590 11.94 20.27 7.86
C GLU A 590 12.11 21.26 9.04
N VAL A 591 12.90 22.31 8.86
CA VAL A 591 13.05 23.38 9.87
C VAL A 591 11.72 24.12 10.08
N ALA A 592 11.01 24.46 9.00
CA ALA A 592 9.70 25.12 9.08
C ALA A 592 8.66 24.22 9.77
N SER A 593 8.72 22.91 9.58
CA SER A 593 7.78 21.95 10.20
C SER A 593 7.84 21.95 11.73
N VAL A 594 8.95 22.41 12.32
CA VAL A 594 9.09 22.59 13.77
C VAL A 594 8.82 24.04 14.18
N LEU A 595 9.41 25.00 13.46
CA LEU A 595 9.31 26.42 13.82
C LEU A 595 7.91 27.00 13.62
N VAL A 596 7.19 26.64 12.55
CA VAL A 596 5.85 27.17 12.27
C VAL A 596 4.83 26.74 13.33
N PRO A 597 4.72 25.45 13.73
CA PRO A 597 3.84 25.08 14.83
C PRO A 597 4.23 25.73 16.16
N PHE A 598 5.53 25.87 16.44
CA PHE A 598 6.01 26.55 17.65
C PHE A 598 5.62 28.03 17.68
N THR A 599 5.79 28.76 16.56
CA THR A 599 5.45 30.18 16.48
C THR A 599 3.93 30.38 16.53
N LEU A 600 3.17 29.57 15.80
CA LEU A 600 1.71 29.58 15.85
C LEU A 600 1.19 29.29 17.26
N TRP A 601 1.78 28.31 17.94
CA TRP A 601 1.48 28.04 19.35
C TRP A 601 1.69 29.27 20.20
N CYS A 602 2.88 29.89 20.17
CA CYS A 602 3.18 31.05 21.02
C CYS A 602 2.27 32.25 20.71
N VAL A 603 2.01 32.53 19.43
CA VAL A 603 1.17 33.67 19.01
C VAL A 603 -0.29 33.47 19.36
N VAL A 604 -0.87 32.30 19.04
CA VAL A 604 -2.27 32.00 19.33
C VAL A 604 -2.49 31.88 20.83
N ASN A 605 -1.57 31.23 21.55
CA ASN A 605 -1.64 31.12 23.00
C ASN A 605 -1.59 32.50 23.66
N TRP A 606 -0.69 33.38 23.21
CA TRP A 606 -0.65 34.77 23.67
C TRP A 606 -1.96 35.52 23.37
N ALA A 607 -2.45 35.48 22.14
CA ALA A 607 -3.70 36.15 21.78
C ALA A 607 -4.89 35.65 22.62
N LEU A 608 -5.01 34.34 22.81
CA LEU A 608 -6.11 33.74 23.56
C LEU A 608 -6.02 34.03 25.06
N THR A 609 -4.80 34.01 25.61
CA THR A 609 -4.59 34.28 27.04
C THR A 609 -4.80 35.75 27.40
N THR A 610 -4.59 36.69 26.47
CA THR A 610 -4.99 38.09 26.67
C THR A 610 -6.50 38.27 26.82
N LEU A 611 -7.30 37.40 26.19
CA LEU A 611 -8.76 37.37 26.35
C LEU A 611 -9.23 36.61 27.61
N MET A 612 -8.38 35.75 28.16
CA MET A 612 -8.68 34.89 29.32
C MET A 612 -7.98 35.38 30.61
N ASP A 613 -7.68 36.66 30.73
CA ASP A 613 -7.01 37.27 31.89
C ASP A 613 -5.69 36.59 32.30
N GLY A 614 -4.91 36.13 31.31
CA GLY A 614 -3.60 35.51 31.53
C GLY A 614 -2.54 36.54 31.86
N LYS A 615 -1.72 36.28 32.88
CA LYS A 615 -0.65 37.19 33.31
C LYS A 615 0.67 37.08 32.52
N GLY A 616 0.79 36.07 31.67
CA GLY A 616 2.02 35.76 30.93
C GLY A 616 2.32 36.76 29.81
N LYS A 617 3.56 37.22 29.71
CA LYS A 617 4.02 38.05 28.58
C LYS A 617 4.40 37.18 27.38
N PHE A 618 4.31 37.72 26.17
CA PHE A 618 4.66 37.00 24.94
C PHE A 618 6.04 36.31 25.00
N TRP A 619 7.08 37.03 25.43
CA TRP A 619 8.44 36.46 25.54
C TRP A 619 8.60 35.42 26.66
N GLU A 620 7.77 35.48 27.69
CA GLU A 620 7.73 34.44 28.73
C GLU A 620 7.11 33.16 28.18
N ILE A 621 6.05 33.27 27.37
CA ILE A 621 5.42 32.14 26.67
C ILE A 621 6.43 31.47 25.74
N VAL A 622 7.14 32.26 24.91
CA VAL A 622 8.20 31.73 24.02
C VAL A 622 9.27 30.98 24.81
N ALA A 623 9.77 31.57 25.90
CA ALA A 623 10.78 30.93 26.74
C ALA A 623 10.25 29.65 27.42
N GLY A 624 9.03 29.70 27.95
CA GLY A 624 8.35 28.58 28.58
C GLY A 624 8.12 27.42 27.63
N THR A 625 7.54 27.68 26.47
CA THR A 625 7.31 26.66 25.45
C THR A 625 8.62 26.04 25.00
N ALA A 626 9.68 26.83 24.76
CA ALA A 626 10.99 26.29 24.39
C ALA A 626 11.60 25.39 25.49
N PHE A 627 11.49 25.80 26.77
CA PHE A 627 11.95 24.99 27.91
C PHE A 627 11.17 23.67 28.02
N ALA A 628 9.88 23.70 27.73
CA ALA A 628 9.03 22.51 27.75
C ALA A 628 9.42 21.48 26.66
N LEU A 629 10.04 21.90 25.56
CA LEU A 629 10.51 21.01 24.48
C LEU A 629 11.83 20.27 24.81
N LEU A 630 12.53 20.63 25.88
CA LEU A 630 13.82 20.04 26.23
C LEU A 630 13.81 18.49 26.37
N PRO A 631 12.78 17.83 26.93
CA PRO A 631 12.72 16.37 26.99
C PRO A 631 12.78 15.71 25.62
N MET A 632 12.16 16.33 24.60
CA MET A 632 12.17 15.82 23.23
C MET A 632 13.59 15.73 22.68
N PHE A 633 14.39 16.80 22.85
CA PHE A 633 15.81 16.80 22.49
C PHE A 633 16.59 15.71 23.24
N LEU A 634 16.47 15.66 24.57
CA LEU A 634 17.26 14.76 25.42
C LEU A 634 17.00 13.29 25.14
N ILE A 635 15.79 12.94 24.71
CA ILE A 635 15.41 11.57 24.39
C ILE A 635 15.73 11.25 22.93
N GLN A 636 15.45 12.16 21.99
CA GLN A 636 15.62 11.89 20.57
C GLN A 636 17.10 11.77 20.18
N ALA A 637 17.99 12.61 20.72
CA ALA A 637 19.40 12.59 20.35
C ALA A 637 20.09 11.23 20.59
N PRO A 638 19.94 10.57 21.77
CA PRO A 638 20.41 9.20 21.96
C PRO A 638 19.70 8.17 21.07
N LEU A 639 18.39 8.32 20.85
CA LEU A 639 17.63 7.38 20.04
C LEU A 639 18.07 7.34 18.57
N ILE A 640 18.54 8.45 18.01
CA ILE A 640 19.15 8.47 16.67
C ILE A 640 20.31 7.49 16.60
N VAL A 641 21.21 7.52 17.59
CA VAL A 641 22.35 6.60 17.64
C VAL A 641 21.88 5.17 17.85
N VAL A 642 21.02 4.93 18.86
CA VAL A 642 20.53 3.59 19.20
C VAL A 642 19.78 2.93 18.05
N SER A 643 19.03 3.70 17.26
CA SER A 643 18.25 3.19 16.12
C SER A 643 19.09 2.50 15.04
N ASN A 644 20.41 2.74 15.00
CA ASN A 644 21.34 2.08 14.08
C ASN A 644 21.83 0.70 14.57
N TYR A 645 21.54 0.33 15.82
CA TYR A 645 22.07 -0.89 16.46
C TYR A 645 20.98 -1.84 16.96
N ILE A 646 19.72 -1.46 16.83
CA ILE A 646 18.57 -2.27 17.24
C ILE A 646 17.83 -2.83 16.04
N THR A 647 17.19 -3.98 16.24
CA THR A 647 16.34 -4.66 15.25
C THR A 647 14.90 -4.13 15.31
N ALA A 648 14.08 -4.47 14.32
CA ALA A 648 12.66 -4.12 14.27
C ALA A 648 11.88 -4.68 15.48
N GLU A 649 12.21 -5.88 15.96
CA GLU A 649 11.59 -6.49 17.15
C GLU A 649 11.90 -5.70 18.44
N GLU A 650 13.13 -5.18 18.54
CA GLU A 650 13.57 -4.27 19.61
C GLU A 650 13.02 -2.84 19.43
N GLY A 651 12.40 -2.55 18.28
CA GLY A 651 11.84 -1.25 17.93
C GLY A 651 10.75 -0.75 18.87
N SER A 652 10.08 -1.65 19.59
CA SER A 652 9.11 -1.29 20.64
C SER A 652 9.71 -0.35 21.68
N PHE A 653 10.98 -0.53 22.07
CA PHE A 653 11.67 0.37 23.00
C PHE A 653 11.92 1.75 22.40
N TYR A 654 12.31 1.80 21.12
CA TYR A 654 12.52 3.07 20.41
C TYR A 654 11.25 3.92 20.42
N TYR A 655 10.12 3.34 20.02
CA TYR A 655 8.83 4.04 20.02
C TYR A 655 8.32 4.36 21.42
N PHE A 656 8.55 3.48 22.40
CA PHE A 656 8.20 3.72 23.80
C PHE A 656 8.90 4.97 24.35
N PHE A 657 10.22 5.11 24.14
CA PHE A 657 10.94 6.30 24.59
C PHE A 657 10.51 7.56 23.85
N GLN A 658 10.26 7.49 22.53
CA GLN A 658 9.69 8.62 21.79
C GLN A 658 8.33 9.07 22.35
N ALA A 659 7.46 8.10 22.69
CA ALA A 659 6.16 8.37 23.29
C ALA A 659 6.32 9.05 24.66
N ILE A 660 7.25 8.57 25.51
CA ILE A 660 7.56 9.22 26.79
C ILE A 660 8.02 10.67 26.59
N GLY A 661 8.94 10.91 25.65
CA GLY A 661 9.44 12.26 25.40
C GLY A 661 8.36 13.23 24.94
N THR A 662 7.46 12.74 24.08
CA THR A 662 6.33 13.52 23.56
C THR A 662 5.29 13.79 24.65
N LEU A 663 4.90 12.76 25.41
CA LEU A 663 3.96 12.89 26.52
C LEU A 663 4.49 13.84 27.59
N TRP A 664 5.75 13.70 27.98
CA TRP A 664 6.36 14.54 29.00
C TRP A 664 6.48 15.99 28.55
N THR A 665 6.81 16.22 27.28
CA THR A 665 6.77 17.56 26.67
C THR A 665 5.37 18.18 26.78
N GLY A 666 4.31 17.43 26.48
CA GLY A 666 2.92 17.88 26.64
C GLY A 666 2.57 18.23 28.09
N VAL A 667 3.03 17.43 29.05
CA VAL A 667 2.87 17.71 30.49
C VAL A 667 3.58 19.01 30.89
N LEU A 668 4.81 19.23 30.42
CA LEU A 668 5.55 20.46 30.70
C LEU A 668 4.93 21.70 30.04
N ILE A 669 4.34 21.55 28.83
CA ILE A 669 3.58 22.64 28.20
C ILE A 669 2.38 23.00 29.06
N LEU A 670 1.59 22.01 29.50
CA LEU A 670 0.39 22.26 30.30
C LEU A 670 0.71 22.83 31.68
N LEU A 671 1.52 22.13 32.48
CA LEU A 671 1.79 22.47 33.89
C LEU A 671 2.80 23.62 34.02
N GLY A 672 3.80 23.66 33.15
CA GLY A 672 4.84 24.68 33.17
C GLY A 672 4.45 25.89 32.33
N ALA A 673 4.47 25.71 31.01
CA ALA A 673 4.40 26.82 30.05
C ALA A 673 3.05 27.56 30.06
N VAL A 674 1.94 26.87 30.33
CA VAL A 674 0.61 27.50 30.35
C VAL A 674 0.18 27.82 31.79
N MET A 675 0.05 26.80 32.64
CA MET A 675 -0.46 26.98 34.00
C MET A 675 0.40 27.95 34.84
N THR A 676 1.71 27.73 34.89
CA THR A 676 2.60 28.53 35.76
C THR A 676 2.87 29.93 35.20
N ILE A 677 3.04 30.07 33.89
CA ILE A 677 3.33 31.39 33.26
C ILE A 677 2.10 32.29 33.32
N HIS A 678 0.91 31.78 33.02
CA HIS A 678 -0.32 32.57 33.04
C HIS A 678 -0.96 32.69 34.42
N ASP A 679 -0.46 31.94 35.43
CA ASP A 679 -1.01 31.90 36.78
C ASP A 679 -2.47 31.39 36.78
N TYR A 680 -2.67 30.27 36.07
CA TYR A 680 -3.96 29.60 35.95
C TYR A 680 -4.05 28.39 36.88
N ASP A 681 -5.27 27.98 37.21
CA ASP A 681 -5.52 26.64 37.74
C ASP A 681 -5.44 25.59 36.63
N PHE A 682 -5.38 24.32 37.00
CA PHE A 682 -5.25 23.22 36.05
C PHE A 682 -6.37 23.20 35.01
N THR A 683 -7.62 23.42 35.42
CA THR A 683 -8.79 23.34 34.53
C THR A 683 -8.74 24.42 33.47
N LYS A 684 -8.46 25.67 33.88
CA LYS A 684 -8.32 26.79 32.94
C LYS A 684 -7.14 26.58 32.00
N ALA A 685 -5.98 26.15 32.52
CA ALA A 685 -4.81 25.87 31.70
C ALA A 685 -5.06 24.77 30.65
N PHE A 686 -5.76 23.70 31.03
CA PHE A 686 -6.13 22.62 30.12
C PHE A 686 -7.01 23.13 28.98
N TRP A 687 -8.09 23.85 29.29
CA TRP A 687 -8.97 24.41 28.26
C TRP A 687 -8.29 25.48 27.41
N THR A 688 -7.40 26.29 27.98
CA THR A 688 -6.57 27.23 27.21
C THR A 688 -5.68 26.49 26.20
N CYS A 689 -5.09 25.35 26.56
CA CYS A 689 -4.32 24.54 25.60
C CYS A 689 -5.21 24.02 24.47
N VAL A 690 -6.39 23.48 24.78
CA VAL A 690 -7.37 22.99 23.79
C VAL A 690 -7.80 24.11 22.84
N LEU A 691 -8.16 25.27 23.39
CA LEU A 691 -8.56 26.44 22.62
C LEU A 691 -7.40 27.02 21.79
N THR A 692 -6.16 26.92 22.28
CA THR A 692 -4.97 27.32 21.51
C THR A 692 -4.84 26.44 20.26
N VAL A 693 -4.99 25.12 20.39
CA VAL A 693 -4.95 24.21 19.23
C VAL A 693 -6.09 24.51 18.25
N ALA A 694 -7.30 24.75 18.74
CA ALA A 694 -8.44 25.16 17.89
C ALA A 694 -8.17 26.50 17.19
N GLY A 695 -7.59 27.47 17.89
CA GLY A 695 -7.20 28.76 17.33
C GLY A 695 -6.12 28.66 16.27
N ILE A 696 -5.14 27.76 16.41
CA ILE A 696 -4.15 27.46 15.37
C ILE A 696 -4.85 26.93 14.12
N GLY A 697 -5.81 26.01 14.27
CA GLY A 697 -6.61 25.51 13.16
C GLY A 697 -7.37 26.63 12.43
N PHE A 698 -7.94 27.57 13.17
CA PHE A 698 -8.62 28.74 12.61
C PHE A 698 -7.65 29.67 11.86
N VAL A 699 -6.48 29.96 12.43
CA VAL A 699 -5.45 30.79 11.77
C VAL A 699 -4.94 30.13 10.49
N LEU A 700 -4.69 28.82 10.51
CA LEU A 700 -4.27 28.06 9.33
C LEU A 700 -5.37 28.06 8.25
N PHE A 701 -6.63 27.92 8.64
CA PHE A 701 -7.76 28.02 7.71
C PHE A 701 -7.83 29.40 7.04
N LEU A 702 -7.72 30.49 7.80
CA LEU A 702 -7.70 31.84 7.24
C LEU A 702 -6.49 32.10 6.34
N ALA A 703 -5.31 31.61 6.73
CA ALA A 703 -4.10 31.71 5.92
C ALA A 703 -4.25 30.96 4.60
N PHE A 704 -4.77 29.72 4.65
CA PHE A 704 -5.05 28.92 3.47
C PHE A 704 -6.07 29.61 2.56
N LEU A 705 -7.18 30.10 3.10
CA LEU A 705 -8.17 30.86 2.34
C LEU A 705 -7.55 32.09 1.66
N GLY A 706 -6.74 32.86 2.39
CA GLY A 706 -6.06 34.04 1.86
C GLY A 706 -5.07 33.72 0.73
N ILE A 707 -4.31 32.62 0.87
CA ILE A 707 -3.40 32.15 -0.19
C ILE A 707 -4.19 31.76 -1.43
N ASN A 708 -5.24 30.95 -1.30
CA ASN A 708 -6.07 30.53 -2.44
C ASN A 708 -6.71 31.73 -3.16
N LEU A 709 -7.25 32.70 -2.40
CA LEU A 709 -7.82 33.92 -3.00
C LEU A 709 -6.74 34.73 -3.72
N SER A 710 -5.52 34.80 -3.17
CA SER A 710 -4.40 35.50 -3.80
C SER A 710 -3.95 34.79 -5.08
N GLU A 711 -3.88 33.46 -5.08
CA GLU A 711 -3.58 32.66 -6.28
C GLU A 711 -4.63 32.87 -7.38
N GLN A 712 -5.91 32.91 -7.03
CA GLN A 712 -6.98 33.22 -8.00
C GLN A 712 -6.80 34.60 -8.62
N VAL A 713 -6.44 35.62 -7.84
CA VAL A 713 -6.16 36.96 -8.35
C VAL A 713 -4.94 36.94 -9.28
N VAL A 714 -3.88 36.23 -8.93
CA VAL A 714 -2.68 36.10 -9.78
C VAL A 714 -3.00 35.37 -11.09
N MET A 715 -3.75 34.27 -11.04
CA MET A 715 -4.18 33.54 -12.23
C MET A 715 -5.03 34.43 -13.14
N PHE A 716 -5.99 35.15 -12.59
CA PHE A 716 -6.83 36.10 -13.33
C PHE A 716 -5.99 37.20 -14.02
N VAL A 717 -5.00 37.77 -13.32
CA VAL A 717 -4.08 38.76 -13.90
C VAL A 717 -3.23 38.13 -15.01
N ASN A 718 -2.72 36.92 -14.82
CA ASN A 718 -1.96 36.20 -15.84
C ASN A 718 -2.80 35.88 -17.09
N GLU A 719 -4.08 35.52 -16.92
CA GLU A 719 -5.01 35.32 -18.04
C GLU A 719 -5.22 36.63 -18.82
N ILE A 720 -5.40 37.76 -18.14
CA ILE A 720 -5.51 39.08 -18.80
C ILE A 720 -4.24 39.41 -19.59
N ILE A 721 -3.05 39.21 -18.99
CA ILE A 721 -1.78 39.47 -19.66
C ILE A 721 -1.62 38.57 -20.89
N THR A 722 -1.98 37.29 -20.76
CA THR A 722 -1.91 36.31 -21.84
C THR A 722 -2.84 36.69 -23.00
N GLU A 723 -4.08 37.09 -22.71
CA GLU A 723 -5.04 37.57 -23.72
C GLU A 723 -4.57 38.85 -24.42
N LEU A 724 -3.94 39.79 -23.69
CA LEU A 724 -3.35 40.99 -24.27
C LEU A 724 -2.19 40.66 -25.22
N LEU A 725 -1.33 39.71 -24.86
CA LEU A 725 -0.21 39.24 -25.68
C LEU A 725 -0.66 38.51 -26.96
N TYR A 726 -1.79 37.81 -26.93
CA TYR A 726 -2.37 37.17 -28.13
C TYR A 726 -3.09 38.17 -29.05
N ARG A 727 -3.43 39.37 -28.57
CA ARG A 727 -4.13 40.42 -29.34
C ARG A 727 -3.19 41.48 -29.95
N THR A 728 -1.92 41.49 -29.56
CA THR A 728 -0.84 42.28 -30.19
C THR A 728 -0.01 41.41 -31.11
#